data_AF-A0A0P0URB7-F1
#
_entry.id   AF-A0A0P0URB7-F1
#
_cell.length_a   1.000
_cell.length_b   1.000
_cell.length_c   1.000
_cell.angle_alpha   90.00
_cell.angle_beta   90.00
_cell.angle_gamma   90.00
#
_symmetry.space_group_name_H-M   'P 1'
#
loop_
_entity.id
_entity.type
_entity.pdbx_description
1 polymer ?
#
loop_
_entity_poly.entity_id
_entity_poly.type
_entity_poly.pdbx_seq_one_letter_code
_entity_poly.pdbx_strand_id
1 'polypeptide(L)'
;MAFTLSGSIITQTGTDTSLSGLTSISAVVKTTQGASTREFSLYDIGNRKLVVSGTLSINAPKEQLLIGSSAPRNCLIVRGTLNINDTETINGFVRTQKRVAVKTTYGRLTCCSDYSLEVSATGSLIMRGGAIEMASSVYFHATSTIDIENGRIELVATPNANYQIRQYSNNFKATNFELVKYAMTMIGKPVLFTGYTPTQCNEGIGFSGDSSADEYIFKDFGGGHRGNLRDFALWDNKKCKVVNSKTGTDIVVANHVAGNSGSKGTVSVFKEITTSITDNNGVINDAVVFIRDTDNGKRTDGNGYTFSPDRTYYETVTNGKIPTTSILLGVVNEPSYDASPDFDYRGVNGDNSDIFNVHICSYLHKYKRVEMALKGLGTADISEAVFADTKISQKDMSIVSTYTTIDSASMLYDYLKYLKTLEANIEKPSIDKQLLAITGTVATISSGYSLVRDQSLSGAPVQVTGTQIKVKTGANGLRQDTTADNLSGTVTASFDGHTTLVYVNSNGKVNCNFSGIDNQNFGHNLSAVFYKLPADANWTKQSVSGDTGTIEVTANTDYNIKVYSAGYTHQEFNINSGDFGISKDVKLVSIKDKNGANLYTKPINQTLYNATSYHATTRSMRITIESTSEQQTYDFNTSFRVLQDTTHNATLIGTFADAIYVNVDVNVNVDVNGFIVPLGNFLSITKSSATPKVHLGVLFEREDGTSIEIGAIKKLDGTDLEVGGVKRYHLQDGITVTNLTQTNTVTNVLTRGVFDSVVNSIPAKVNEAVTDLPTTAGVRQIVNNAA
;
A
#
# COMPACT_ATOMS: atom_id res chain seq x y z
N MET A 1 -65.68 -34.93 -22.50
CA MET A 1 -65.89 -33.59 -23.10
C MET A 1 -65.48 -32.57 -22.07
N ALA A 2 -64.73 -31.54 -22.46
CA ALA A 2 -64.17 -30.55 -21.54
C ALA A 2 -64.62 -29.12 -21.88
N PHE A 3 -64.63 -28.78 -23.17
CA PHE A 3 -65.16 -27.52 -23.68
C PHE A 3 -66.69 -27.58 -23.85
N THR A 4 -67.38 -26.55 -23.37
CA THR A 4 -68.83 -26.32 -23.59
C THR A 4 -69.08 -24.87 -24.01
N LEU A 5 -70.10 -24.63 -24.82
CA LEU A 5 -70.49 -23.28 -25.29
C LEU A 5 -71.80 -22.85 -24.63
N SER A 6 -71.82 -21.66 -24.04
CA SER A 6 -73.03 -20.98 -23.58
C SER A 6 -73.00 -19.52 -24.02
N GLY A 7 -73.91 -19.13 -24.90
CA GLY A 7 -73.90 -17.81 -25.55
C GLY A 7 -72.58 -17.56 -26.30
N SER A 8 -71.84 -16.52 -25.90
CA SER A 8 -70.52 -16.17 -26.43
C SER A 8 -69.35 -16.71 -25.59
N ILE A 9 -69.60 -17.55 -24.59
CA ILE A 9 -68.61 -18.06 -23.64
C ILE A 9 -68.36 -19.54 -23.89
N ILE A 10 -67.12 -19.89 -24.24
CA ILE A 10 -66.60 -21.26 -24.17
C ILE A 10 -66.03 -21.46 -22.77
N THR A 11 -66.44 -22.53 -22.08
CA THR A 11 -65.88 -22.93 -20.78
C THR A 11 -65.16 -24.26 -20.92
N GLN A 12 -63.89 -24.32 -20.52
CA GLN A 12 -63.11 -25.55 -20.42
C GLN A 12 -63.20 -26.09 -18.98
N THR A 13 -63.35 -27.41 -18.83
CA THR A 13 -63.55 -28.12 -17.55
C THR A 13 -62.88 -29.50 -17.59
N GLY A 14 -62.40 -30.02 -16.44
CA GLY A 14 -61.58 -31.23 -16.44
C GLY A 14 -60.18 -30.98 -17.04
N THR A 15 -59.54 -32.01 -17.60
CA THR A 15 -58.15 -31.89 -18.10
C THR A 15 -58.09 -32.06 -19.62
N ASP A 16 -57.58 -31.06 -20.32
CA ASP A 16 -57.16 -31.14 -21.73
C ASP A 16 -55.64 -30.95 -21.83
N THR A 17 -55.01 -31.80 -22.64
CA THR A 17 -53.57 -31.70 -22.98
C THR A 17 -53.32 -30.90 -24.26
N SER A 18 -54.37 -30.41 -24.93
CA SER A 18 -54.28 -29.60 -26.16
C SER A 18 -55.56 -28.82 -26.44
N LEU A 19 -55.51 -27.87 -27.38
CA LEU A 19 -56.67 -27.09 -27.86
C LEU A 19 -57.62 -27.89 -28.77
N SER A 20 -57.29 -29.13 -29.12
CA SER A 20 -58.05 -29.93 -30.11
C SER A 20 -59.53 -30.11 -29.76
N GLY A 21 -59.89 -30.11 -28.47
CA GLY A 21 -61.29 -30.18 -28.02
C GLY A 21 -62.16 -28.99 -28.44
N LEU A 22 -61.58 -27.87 -28.89
CA LEU A 22 -62.34 -26.73 -29.42
C LEU A 22 -63.02 -27.05 -30.77
N THR A 23 -62.60 -28.08 -31.52
CA THR A 23 -63.19 -28.40 -32.84
C THR A 23 -64.63 -28.90 -32.77
N SER A 24 -65.12 -29.33 -31.60
CA SER A 24 -66.53 -29.68 -31.40
C SER A 24 -67.42 -28.47 -31.10
N ILE A 25 -66.84 -27.27 -30.93
CA ILE A 25 -67.60 -26.05 -30.68
C ILE A 25 -67.98 -25.39 -32.02
N SER A 26 -69.28 -25.20 -32.25
CA SER A 26 -69.80 -24.63 -33.49
C SER A 26 -69.16 -23.27 -33.82
N ALA A 27 -68.73 -23.11 -35.08
CA ALA A 27 -68.01 -21.94 -35.58
C ALA A 27 -66.75 -21.54 -34.77
N VAL A 28 -66.03 -22.52 -34.21
CA VAL A 28 -64.56 -22.44 -34.09
C VAL A 28 -63.97 -22.82 -35.44
N VAL A 29 -62.95 -22.11 -35.91
CA VAL A 29 -62.23 -22.43 -37.14
C VAL A 29 -60.85 -22.98 -36.79
N LYS A 30 -60.57 -24.22 -37.20
CA LYS A 30 -59.22 -24.78 -37.17
C LYS A 30 -58.56 -24.57 -38.53
N THR A 31 -57.36 -23.98 -38.55
CA THR A 31 -56.49 -24.00 -39.73
C THR A 31 -55.14 -24.61 -39.39
N THR A 32 -54.54 -25.30 -40.34
CA THR A 32 -53.15 -25.77 -40.25
C THR A 32 -52.24 -24.72 -40.86
N GLN A 33 -51.13 -24.40 -40.19
CA GLN A 33 -50.20 -23.32 -40.53
C GLN A 33 -48.76 -23.86 -40.52
N GLY A 34 -47.88 -23.31 -41.37
CA GLY A 34 -46.51 -23.81 -41.54
C GLY A 34 -46.42 -25.03 -42.46
N ALA A 35 -45.32 -25.77 -42.36
CA ALA A 35 -45.06 -26.97 -43.16
C ALA A 35 -44.04 -27.90 -42.49
N SER A 36 -44.14 -29.21 -42.75
CA SER A 36 -43.21 -30.23 -42.26
C SER A 36 -43.03 -30.14 -40.73
N THR A 37 -41.81 -30.19 -40.21
CA THR A 37 -41.47 -30.13 -38.77
C THR A 37 -41.82 -28.79 -38.08
N ARG A 38 -42.42 -27.84 -38.79
CA ARG A 38 -42.93 -26.55 -38.25
C ARG A 38 -44.43 -26.34 -38.49
N GLU A 39 -45.16 -27.43 -38.74
CA GLU A 39 -46.62 -27.39 -38.84
C GLU A 39 -47.29 -27.23 -37.46
N PHE A 40 -48.24 -26.29 -37.35
CA PHE A 40 -49.04 -26.08 -36.14
C PHE A 40 -50.51 -25.81 -36.45
N SER A 41 -51.38 -26.10 -35.48
CA SER A 41 -52.83 -25.93 -35.55
C SER A 41 -53.28 -24.61 -34.92
N LEU A 42 -53.74 -23.66 -35.73
CA LEU A 42 -54.38 -22.43 -35.25
C LEU A 42 -55.87 -22.69 -35.00
N TYR A 43 -56.33 -22.44 -33.77
CA TYR A 43 -57.74 -22.55 -33.36
C TYR A 43 -58.30 -21.15 -33.11
N ASP A 44 -59.06 -20.62 -34.05
CA ASP A 44 -59.76 -19.34 -33.93
C ASP A 44 -61.16 -19.57 -33.34
N ILE A 45 -61.40 -19.01 -32.14
CA ILE A 45 -62.72 -19.08 -31.48
C ILE A 45 -63.66 -17.95 -31.90
N GLY A 46 -63.19 -17.04 -32.76
CA GLY A 46 -63.89 -15.83 -33.19
C GLY A 46 -64.04 -14.83 -32.05
N ASN A 47 -65.12 -14.05 -32.09
CA ASN A 47 -65.46 -13.04 -31.08
C ASN A 47 -66.08 -13.65 -29.81
N ARG A 48 -65.44 -14.69 -29.26
CA ARG A 48 -65.88 -15.41 -28.05
C ARG A 48 -64.92 -15.21 -26.89
N LYS A 49 -65.42 -15.48 -25.69
CA LYS A 49 -64.61 -15.62 -24.47
C LYS A 49 -64.23 -17.09 -24.27
N LEU A 50 -63.01 -17.37 -23.81
CA LEU A 50 -62.62 -18.67 -23.24
C LEU A 50 -62.45 -18.54 -21.72
N VAL A 51 -63.04 -19.47 -20.97
CA VAL A 51 -62.90 -19.58 -19.51
C VAL A 51 -62.32 -20.94 -19.15
N VAL A 52 -61.04 -20.98 -18.79
CA VAL A 52 -60.32 -22.18 -18.36
C VAL A 52 -60.65 -22.46 -16.90
N SER A 53 -61.62 -23.34 -16.63
CA SER A 53 -62.05 -23.71 -15.27
C SER A 53 -61.49 -25.07 -14.82
N GLY A 54 -61.01 -25.89 -15.75
CA GLY A 54 -60.20 -27.08 -15.48
C GLY A 54 -58.71 -26.82 -15.68
N THR A 55 -57.98 -27.85 -16.10
CA THR A 55 -56.58 -27.75 -16.53
C THR A 55 -56.53 -27.81 -18.06
N LEU A 56 -56.17 -26.71 -18.72
CA LEU A 56 -55.88 -26.67 -20.15
C LEU A 56 -54.38 -26.55 -20.36
N SER A 57 -53.82 -27.39 -21.24
CA SER A 57 -52.44 -27.25 -21.72
C SER A 57 -52.42 -26.86 -23.19
N ILE A 58 -51.53 -25.94 -23.56
CA ILE A 58 -51.28 -25.51 -24.94
C ILE A 58 -49.82 -25.81 -25.28
N ASN A 59 -49.60 -26.54 -26.36
CA ASN A 59 -48.27 -26.86 -26.88
C ASN A 59 -47.91 -25.91 -28.04
N ALA A 60 -47.24 -24.79 -27.75
CA ALA A 60 -46.91 -23.75 -28.74
C ALA A 60 -46.16 -24.24 -30.02
N PRO A 61 -45.32 -25.30 -29.97
CA PRO A 61 -44.76 -25.92 -31.18
C PRO A 61 -45.81 -26.52 -32.14
N LYS A 62 -46.99 -26.89 -31.64
CA LYS A 62 -48.01 -27.68 -32.34
C LYS A 62 -49.36 -26.97 -32.51
N GLU A 63 -49.62 -25.92 -31.73
CA GLU A 63 -50.93 -25.27 -31.70
C GLU A 63 -50.92 -23.86 -31.11
N GLN A 64 -51.89 -23.06 -31.55
CA GLN A 64 -52.10 -21.67 -31.13
C GLN A 64 -53.60 -21.38 -30.97
N LEU A 65 -53.98 -20.68 -29.90
CA LEU A 65 -55.31 -20.09 -29.72
C LEU A 65 -55.36 -18.68 -30.32
N LEU A 66 -56.41 -18.37 -31.08
CA LEU A 66 -56.72 -17.02 -31.56
C LEU A 66 -58.09 -16.56 -31.02
N ILE A 67 -58.13 -15.32 -30.53
CA ILE A 67 -59.36 -14.66 -30.04
C ILE A 67 -59.58 -13.35 -30.80
N GLY A 68 -60.79 -13.18 -31.33
CA GLY A 68 -61.21 -12.04 -32.17
C GLY A 68 -61.36 -10.71 -31.43
N SER A 69 -61.32 -9.62 -32.18
CA SER A 69 -61.22 -8.25 -31.65
C SER A 69 -62.48 -7.74 -30.96
N SER A 70 -63.64 -8.30 -31.31
CA SER A 70 -64.94 -7.97 -30.71
C SER A 70 -65.40 -9.00 -29.67
N ALA A 71 -64.47 -9.79 -29.12
CA ALA A 71 -64.76 -10.69 -28.01
C ALA A 71 -65.26 -9.93 -26.75
N PRO A 72 -65.99 -10.58 -25.83
CA PRO A 72 -66.38 -9.98 -24.55
C PRO A 72 -65.16 -9.58 -23.69
N ARG A 73 -65.30 -8.51 -22.89
CA ARG A 73 -64.32 -8.05 -21.88
C ARG A 73 -63.73 -9.21 -21.09
N ASN A 74 -62.43 -9.24 -20.85
CA ASN A 74 -61.70 -10.34 -20.20
C ASN A 74 -61.88 -11.61 -21.05
N CYS A 75 -61.33 -11.57 -22.27
CA CYS A 75 -61.65 -12.54 -23.33
C CYS A 75 -60.98 -13.92 -23.13
N LEU A 76 -59.87 -13.99 -22.39
CA LEU A 76 -59.36 -15.21 -21.76
C LEU A 76 -59.40 -15.06 -20.23
N ILE A 77 -60.12 -15.94 -19.55
CA ILE A 77 -60.12 -16.04 -18.08
C ILE A 77 -59.58 -17.40 -17.66
N VAL A 78 -58.62 -17.42 -16.74
CA VAL A 78 -58.09 -18.64 -16.11
C VAL A 78 -58.59 -18.71 -14.67
N ARG A 79 -59.38 -19.74 -14.36
CA ARG A 79 -59.95 -20.04 -13.02
C ARG A 79 -59.41 -21.35 -12.43
N GLY A 80 -59.11 -22.32 -13.29
CA GLY A 80 -58.29 -23.50 -12.98
C GLY A 80 -56.85 -23.25 -13.41
N THR A 81 -56.26 -24.13 -14.22
CA THR A 81 -54.85 -24.04 -14.64
C THR A 81 -54.72 -23.87 -16.16
N LEU A 82 -53.94 -22.91 -16.60
CA LEU A 82 -53.47 -22.77 -17.99
C LEU A 82 -51.97 -23.05 -18.05
N ASN A 83 -51.59 -24.17 -18.67
CA ASN A 83 -50.20 -24.52 -18.97
C ASN A 83 -49.86 -24.09 -20.40
N ILE A 84 -48.76 -23.36 -20.60
CA ILE A 84 -48.18 -23.07 -21.92
C ILE A 84 -46.78 -23.68 -21.96
N ASN A 85 -46.54 -24.55 -22.93
CA ASN A 85 -45.26 -25.23 -23.10
C ASN A 85 -44.69 -24.98 -24.50
N ASP A 86 -43.42 -24.60 -24.56
CA ASP A 86 -42.65 -24.50 -25.80
C ASP A 86 -41.25 -25.09 -25.62
N THR A 87 -41.22 -26.39 -25.35
CA THR A 87 -40.01 -27.20 -25.27
C THR A 87 -39.85 -28.05 -26.52
N GLU A 88 -38.65 -28.05 -27.08
CA GLU A 88 -38.28 -28.86 -28.24
C GLU A 88 -36.99 -29.62 -27.90
N THR A 89 -36.95 -30.93 -28.17
CA THR A 89 -35.77 -31.76 -27.91
C THR A 89 -35.07 -32.05 -29.22
N ILE A 90 -33.85 -31.56 -29.39
CA ILE A 90 -33.03 -31.74 -30.60
C ILE A 90 -31.74 -32.43 -30.20
N ASN A 91 -31.46 -33.60 -30.78
CA ASN A 91 -30.27 -34.42 -30.49
C ASN A 91 -30.04 -34.69 -29.00
N GLY A 92 -31.11 -34.87 -28.22
CA GLY A 92 -31.08 -35.09 -26.77
C GLY A 92 -31.06 -33.81 -25.91
N PHE A 93 -30.82 -32.64 -26.49
CA PHE A 93 -30.84 -31.36 -25.77
C PHE A 93 -32.24 -30.75 -25.79
N VAL A 94 -32.78 -30.41 -24.62
CA VAL A 94 -34.05 -29.68 -24.48
C VAL A 94 -33.78 -28.18 -24.61
N ARG A 95 -34.53 -27.52 -25.49
CA ARG A 95 -34.52 -26.05 -25.66
C ARG A 95 -35.93 -25.49 -25.48
N THR A 96 -36.05 -24.49 -24.61
CA THR A 96 -37.23 -23.61 -24.56
C THR A 96 -37.21 -22.59 -25.71
N GLN A 97 -38.37 -22.33 -26.31
CA GLN A 97 -38.57 -21.30 -27.33
C GLN A 97 -39.71 -20.35 -26.92
N LYS A 98 -40.04 -19.37 -27.77
CA LYS A 98 -41.03 -18.30 -27.53
C LYS A 98 -42.03 -18.17 -28.69
N ARG A 99 -42.55 -19.30 -29.19
CA ARG A 99 -43.65 -19.40 -30.18
C ARG A 99 -44.99 -19.00 -29.56
N VAL A 100 -45.88 -18.43 -30.36
CA VAL A 100 -47.15 -17.86 -29.89
C VAL A 100 -48.15 -18.98 -29.57
N ALA A 101 -48.42 -19.19 -28.28
CA ALA A 101 -49.42 -20.16 -27.81
C ALA A 101 -50.83 -19.57 -27.80
N VAL A 102 -50.93 -18.28 -27.51
CA VAL A 102 -52.20 -17.54 -27.39
C VAL A 102 -52.02 -16.17 -28.06
N LYS A 103 -52.98 -15.78 -28.89
CA LYS A 103 -53.06 -14.44 -29.50
C LYS A 103 -54.45 -13.85 -29.30
N THR A 104 -54.56 -12.68 -28.67
CA THR A 104 -55.80 -11.89 -28.66
C THR A 104 -55.66 -10.70 -29.60
N THR A 105 -56.75 -10.38 -30.30
CA THR A 105 -56.91 -9.13 -31.06
C THR A 105 -57.89 -8.17 -30.37
N TYR A 106 -58.35 -8.55 -29.16
CA TYR A 106 -59.24 -7.76 -28.31
C TYR A 106 -58.52 -6.50 -27.78
N GLY A 107 -58.76 -5.37 -28.45
CA GLY A 107 -58.09 -4.10 -28.18
C GLY A 107 -58.96 -3.11 -27.41
N ARG A 108 -58.56 -2.77 -26.19
CA ARG A 108 -59.10 -1.65 -25.40
C ARG A 108 -58.01 -0.99 -24.56
N LEU A 109 -57.88 0.33 -24.73
CA LEU A 109 -56.89 1.16 -24.05
C LEU A 109 -57.39 1.53 -22.63
N THR A 110 -57.19 0.61 -21.67
CA THR A 110 -57.50 0.81 -20.25
C THR A 110 -56.57 -0.05 -19.40
N CYS A 111 -56.08 0.51 -18.30
CA CYS A 111 -55.25 -0.22 -17.34
C CYS A 111 -56.05 -1.19 -16.46
N CYS A 112 -57.35 -0.95 -16.30
CA CYS A 112 -58.00 -1.18 -15.02
C CYS A 112 -59.46 -1.69 -15.12
N SER A 113 -59.95 -2.08 -16.30
CA SER A 113 -61.36 -2.48 -16.47
C SER A 113 -61.66 -3.49 -17.59
N ASP A 114 -60.85 -3.52 -18.64
CA ASP A 114 -60.99 -4.45 -19.76
C ASP A 114 -59.64 -5.14 -19.98
N TYR A 115 -59.61 -6.48 -19.87
CA TYR A 115 -58.39 -7.26 -20.01
C TYR A 115 -58.44 -8.20 -21.23
N SER A 116 -57.28 -8.53 -21.79
CA SER A 116 -57.13 -9.66 -22.71
C SER A 116 -56.99 -10.99 -21.95
N LEU A 117 -56.23 -10.99 -20.86
CA LEU A 117 -56.06 -12.14 -19.96
C LEU A 117 -56.35 -11.72 -18.51
N GLU A 118 -57.22 -12.49 -17.85
CA GLU A 118 -57.45 -12.43 -16.41
C GLU A 118 -57.13 -13.80 -15.78
N VAL A 119 -56.17 -13.86 -14.84
CA VAL A 119 -55.95 -15.05 -14.00
C VAL A 119 -56.60 -14.78 -12.65
N SER A 120 -57.70 -15.50 -12.35
CA SER A 120 -58.56 -15.26 -11.20
C SER A 120 -57.86 -15.54 -9.87
N ALA A 121 -58.50 -15.16 -8.76
CA ALA A 121 -58.05 -15.46 -7.40
C ALA A 121 -57.80 -16.96 -7.10
N THR A 122 -58.32 -17.88 -7.92
CA THR A 122 -58.07 -19.34 -7.86
C THR A 122 -57.23 -19.86 -9.03
N GLY A 123 -56.97 -19.02 -10.04
CA GLY A 123 -56.35 -19.40 -11.29
C GLY A 123 -54.84 -19.59 -11.19
N SER A 124 -54.32 -20.46 -12.04
CA SER A 124 -52.89 -20.73 -12.19
C SER A 124 -52.46 -20.55 -13.65
N LEU A 125 -51.47 -19.69 -13.91
CA LEU A 125 -50.79 -19.58 -15.20
C LEU A 125 -49.37 -20.15 -15.06
N ILE A 126 -49.07 -21.21 -15.80
CA ILE A 126 -47.76 -21.86 -15.80
C ILE A 126 -47.20 -21.80 -17.23
N MET A 127 -46.08 -21.09 -17.42
CA MET A 127 -45.40 -20.99 -18.71
C MET A 127 -44.00 -21.63 -18.62
N ARG A 128 -43.69 -22.50 -19.58
CA ARG A 128 -42.38 -23.14 -19.78
C ARG A 128 -41.95 -22.91 -21.23
N GLY A 129 -41.36 -21.74 -21.45
CA GLY A 129 -41.28 -21.12 -22.78
C GLY A 129 -42.63 -20.55 -23.24
N GLY A 130 -42.72 -20.32 -24.55
CA GLY A 130 -43.92 -19.85 -25.25
C GLY A 130 -44.11 -18.34 -25.15
N ALA A 131 -45.01 -17.84 -25.97
CA ALA A 131 -45.39 -16.44 -26.02
C ALA A 131 -46.91 -16.26 -25.94
N ILE A 132 -47.34 -15.19 -25.28
CA ILE A 132 -48.72 -14.70 -25.36
C ILE A 132 -48.70 -13.30 -25.98
N GLU A 133 -49.41 -13.14 -27.09
CA GLU A 133 -49.60 -11.87 -27.79
C GLU A 133 -51.00 -11.32 -27.47
N MET A 134 -51.09 -10.06 -27.03
CA MET A 134 -52.35 -9.46 -26.57
C MET A 134 -52.52 -8.01 -27.03
N ALA A 135 -53.77 -7.57 -27.20
CA ALA A 135 -54.10 -6.20 -27.65
C ALA A 135 -54.67 -5.29 -26.55
N SER A 136 -54.79 -5.79 -25.31
CA SER A 136 -55.28 -5.04 -24.15
C SER A 136 -54.61 -5.53 -22.85
N SER A 137 -54.87 -4.88 -21.73
CA SER A 137 -54.19 -5.10 -20.45
C SER A 137 -54.33 -6.54 -19.90
N VAL A 138 -53.50 -6.90 -18.93
CA VAL A 138 -53.45 -8.22 -18.28
C VAL A 138 -53.69 -8.03 -16.78
N TYR A 139 -54.43 -8.94 -16.15
CA TYR A 139 -54.72 -8.89 -14.72
C TYR A 139 -54.40 -10.22 -14.04
N PHE A 140 -53.55 -10.18 -13.02
CA PHE A 140 -53.22 -11.33 -12.16
C PHE A 140 -53.72 -11.02 -10.75
N HIS A 141 -54.76 -11.71 -10.29
CA HIS A 141 -55.39 -11.49 -8.97
C HIS A 141 -54.42 -11.78 -7.81
N ALA A 142 -54.66 -11.18 -6.64
CA ALA A 142 -53.75 -11.21 -5.49
C ALA A 142 -53.35 -12.63 -4.98
N THR A 143 -54.25 -13.60 -5.10
CA THR A 143 -54.04 -15.00 -4.72
C THR A 143 -53.88 -15.95 -5.91
N SER A 144 -53.85 -15.42 -7.15
CA SER A 144 -53.55 -16.22 -8.35
C SER A 144 -52.12 -16.78 -8.30
N THR A 145 -51.88 -17.92 -8.93
CA THR A 145 -50.53 -18.49 -9.05
C THR A 145 -49.97 -18.20 -10.44
N ILE A 146 -48.83 -17.52 -10.52
CA ILE A 146 -48.19 -17.18 -11.80
C ILE A 146 -46.76 -17.71 -11.77
N ASP A 147 -46.41 -18.59 -12.70
CA ASP A 147 -45.09 -19.22 -12.78
C ASP A 147 -44.60 -19.20 -14.23
N ILE A 148 -43.75 -18.21 -14.56
CA ILE A 148 -43.26 -17.95 -15.91
C ILE A 148 -41.76 -18.24 -15.98
N GLU A 149 -41.40 -19.29 -16.72
CA GLU A 149 -40.01 -19.65 -16.99
C GLU A 149 -39.76 -19.54 -18.50
N ASN A 150 -38.76 -18.75 -18.91
CA ASN A 150 -38.35 -18.55 -20.31
C ASN A 150 -39.46 -18.04 -21.26
N GLY A 151 -40.60 -17.56 -20.76
CA GLY A 151 -41.75 -17.09 -21.55
C GLY A 151 -41.64 -15.65 -22.07
N ARG A 152 -42.53 -15.29 -23.02
CA ARG A 152 -42.72 -13.91 -23.53
C ARG A 152 -44.17 -13.46 -23.36
N ILE A 153 -44.40 -12.20 -22.99
CA ILE A 153 -45.70 -11.53 -23.17
C ILE A 153 -45.48 -10.27 -24.00
N GLU A 154 -46.33 -10.05 -25.00
CA GLU A 154 -46.17 -8.95 -25.96
C GLU A 154 -47.48 -8.22 -26.25
N LEU A 155 -47.44 -6.88 -26.17
CA LEU A 155 -48.52 -6.02 -26.64
C LEU A 155 -48.42 -5.90 -28.18
N VAL A 156 -49.46 -6.31 -28.91
CA VAL A 156 -49.51 -6.17 -30.38
C VAL A 156 -49.91 -4.77 -30.85
N ALA A 157 -50.36 -3.91 -29.94
CA ALA A 157 -50.61 -2.49 -30.17
C ALA A 157 -49.35 -1.64 -29.91
N THR A 158 -49.40 -0.36 -30.28
CA THR A 158 -48.38 0.63 -29.93
C THR A 158 -48.22 0.75 -28.41
N PRO A 159 -46.99 0.84 -27.86
CA PRO A 159 -46.75 1.06 -26.43
C PRO A 159 -47.54 2.23 -25.85
N ASN A 160 -48.16 2.03 -24.68
CA ASN A 160 -48.85 3.08 -23.94
C ASN A 160 -48.91 2.73 -22.44
N ALA A 161 -48.78 3.73 -21.56
CA ALA A 161 -48.87 3.55 -20.11
C ALA A 161 -50.19 2.90 -19.62
N ASN A 162 -51.27 3.02 -20.40
CA ASN A 162 -52.56 2.39 -20.10
C ASN A 162 -52.64 0.90 -20.48
N TYR A 163 -51.68 0.36 -21.23
CA TYR A 163 -51.56 -1.08 -21.47
C TYR A 163 -50.64 -1.67 -20.40
N GLN A 164 -51.25 -2.16 -19.32
CA GLN A 164 -50.55 -2.63 -18.13
C GLN A 164 -50.70 -4.15 -17.96
N ILE A 165 -49.66 -4.79 -17.42
CA ILE A 165 -49.82 -6.02 -16.65
C ILE A 165 -50.01 -5.59 -15.19
N ARG A 166 -51.26 -5.66 -14.70
CA ARG A 166 -51.66 -5.40 -13.31
C ARG A 166 -51.34 -6.63 -12.46
N GLN A 167 -50.14 -6.66 -11.90
CA GLN A 167 -49.60 -7.81 -11.19
C GLN A 167 -49.85 -7.69 -9.68
N TYR A 168 -51.01 -8.16 -9.20
CA TYR A 168 -51.34 -8.23 -7.76
C TYR A 168 -50.85 -9.51 -7.07
N SER A 169 -50.47 -10.56 -7.81
CA SER A 169 -50.20 -11.88 -7.21
C SER A 169 -49.00 -11.88 -6.26
N ASN A 170 -49.19 -12.33 -5.02
CA ASN A 170 -48.07 -12.63 -4.11
C ASN A 170 -47.49 -14.05 -4.32
N ASN A 171 -48.07 -14.86 -5.21
CA ASN A 171 -47.51 -16.15 -5.65
C ASN A 171 -47.05 -16.07 -7.12
N PHE A 172 -46.25 -15.05 -7.42
CA PHE A 172 -45.68 -14.79 -8.73
C PHE A 172 -44.20 -15.19 -8.78
N LYS A 173 -43.82 -15.97 -9.79
CA LYS A 173 -42.44 -16.35 -10.11
C LYS A 173 -42.16 -16.03 -11.57
N ALA A 174 -41.08 -15.29 -11.82
CA ALA A 174 -40.53 -15.10 -13.16
C ALA A 174 -39.04 -15.47 -13.20
N THR A 175 -38.67 -16.23 -14.22
CA THR A 175 -37.28 -16.57 -14.57
C THR A 175 -37.12 -16.42 -16.09
N ASN A 176 -36.20 -15.57 -16.54
CA ASN A 176 -35.97 -15.25 -17.96
C ASN A 176 -37.22 -14.75 -18.71
N PHE A 177 -38.15 -14.11 -17.99
CA PHE A 177 -39.38 -13.55 -18.54
C PHE A 177 -39.09 -12.33 -19.41
N GLU A 178 -39.59 -12.33 -20.63
CA GLU A 178 -39.48 -11.21 -21.57
C GLU A 178 -40.81 -10.49 -21.73
N LEU A 179 -40.81 -9.17 -21.49
CA LEU A 179 -41.95 -8.31 -21.74
C LEU A 179 -41.66 -7.41 -22.93
N VAL A 180 -42.62 -7.30 -23.84
CA VAL A 180 -42.51 -6.47 -25.04
C VAL A 180 -43.68 -5.47 -25.08
N LYS A 181 -43.35 -4.17 -25.23
CA LYS A 181 -44.28 -3.04 -25.46
C LYS A 181 -45.30 -2.68 -24.34
N TYR A 182 -45.56 -3.57 -23.39
CA TYR A 182 -46.38 -3.33 -22.19
C TYR A 182 -45.70 -2.41 -21.16
N ALA A 183 -46.46 -1.99 -20.13
CA ALA A 183 -45.95 -1.59 -18.82
C ALA A 183 -46.17 -2.73 -17.78
N MET A 184 -45.19 -2.99 -16.91
CA MET A 184 -45.30 -4.00 -15.84
C MET A 184 -45.59 -3.36 -14.49
N THR A 185 -46.86 -3.26 -14.10
CA THR A 185 -47.25 -2.61 -12.84
C THR A 185 -47.21 -3.61 -11.68
N MET A 186 -46.14 -3.53 -10.88
CA MET A 186 -45.89 -4.40 -9.73
C MET A 186 -46.69 -3.93 -8.52
N ILE A 187 -47.59 -4.79 -8.03
CA ILE A 187 -48.49 -4.48 -6.91
C ILE A 187 -48.32 -5.54 -5.82
N GLY A 188 -48.53 -6.81 -6.17
CA GLY A 188 -48.08 -7.95 -5.36
C GLY A 188 -46.56 -8.09 -5.39
N LYS A 189 -45.97 -8.49 -4.27
CA LYS A 189 -44.53 -8.75 -4.16
C LYS A 189 -44.24 -10.16 -4.69
N PRO A 190 -43.38 -10.32 -5.71
CA PRO A 190 -43.12 -11.63 -6.30
C PRO A 190 -42.28 -12.50 -5.36
N VAL A 191 -42.48 -13.82 -5.43
CA VAL A 191 -41.67 -14.83 -4.73
C VAL A 191 -40.29 -14.95 -5.39
N LEU A 192 -40.23 -14.80 -6.71
CA LEU A 192 -39.01 -14.83 -7.50
C LEU A 192 -39.15 -13.94 -8.74
N PHE A 193 -38.12 -13.14 -9.03
CA PHE A 193 -38.10 -12.28 -10.22
C PHE A 193 -36.65 -12.12 -10.71
N THR A 194 -36.22 -13.03 -11.59
CA THR A 194 -34.85 -13.10 -12.14
C THR A 194 -34.85 -13.16 -13.68
N GLY A 195 -33.82 -12.58 -14.32
CA GLY A 195 -33.62 -12.60 -15.77
C GLY A 195 -34.65 -11.77 -16.55
N TYR A 196 -35.38 -10.88 -15.86
CA TYR A 196 -36.49 -10.14 -16.45
C TYR A 196 -36.03 -9.14 -17.51
N THR A 197 -36.65 -9.19 -18.68
CA THR A 197 -36.19 -8.49 -19.87
C THR A 197 -37.31 -7.63 -20.49
N PRO A 198 -37.44 -6.35 -20.10
CA PRO A 198 -38.34 -5.39 -20.75
C PRO A 198 -37.74 -4.84 -22.05
N THR A 199 -38.53 -4.82 -23.13
CA THR A 199 -38.12 -4.34 -24.46
C THR A 199 -39.21 -3.49 -25.11
N GLN A 200 -38.86 -2.29 -25.59
CA GLN A 200 -39.79 -1.30 -26.16
C GLN A 200 -40.96 -0.94 -25.22
N CYS A 201 -40.81 -1.20 -23.91
CA CYS A 201 -41.84 -0.98 -22.90
C CYS A 201 -42.10 0.51 -22.70
N ASN A 202 -43.34 0.90 -22.40
CA ASN A 202 -43.57 2.23 -21.85
C ASN A 202 -42.93 2.33 -20.46
N GLU A 203 -43.01 1.25 -19.67
CA GLU A 203 -42.40 1.14 -18.34
C GLU A 203 -41.87 -0.28 -18.17
N GLY A 204 -40.56 -0.44 -17.97
CA GLY A 204 -39.95 -1.74 -17.74
C GLY A 204 -40.52 -2.39 -16.48
N ILE A 205 -40.57 -1.63 -15.39
CA ILE A 205 -41.28 -1.90 -14.14
C ILE A 205 -41.92 -0.59 -13.68
N GLY A 206 -43.18 -0.62 -13.24
CA GLY A 206 -43.87 0.51 -12.65
C GLY A 206 -44.55 0.15 -11.33
N PHE A 207 -44.78 1.15 -10.49
CA PHE A 207 -45.43 1.01 -9.19
C PHE A 207 -46.78 1.74 -9.13
N SER A 208 -47.56 1.48 -8.08
CA SER A 208 -48.88 2.09 -7.84
C SER A 208 -49.09 2.36 -6.36
N GLY A 209 -50.15 3.09 -5.99
CA GLY A 209 -50.48 3.34 -4.58
C GLY A 209 -50.70 2.05 -3.79
N ASP A 210 -51.43 1.10 -4.41
CA ASP A 210 -51.72 -0.26 -3.93
C ASP A 210 -50.46 -1.11 -3.66
N SER A 211 -49.30 -0.76 -4.24
CA SER A 211 -48.08 -1.56 -4.12
C SER A 211 -47.51 -1.53 -2.70
N SER A 212 -46.87 -2.61 -2.24
CA SER A 212 -46.30 -2.68 -0.88
C SER A 212 -45.27 -1.56 -0.64
N ALA A 213 -45.13 -1.15 0.63
CA ALA A 213 -44.05 -0.28 1.08
C ALA A 213 -42.72 -1.03 1.26
N ASP A 214 -42.74 -2.36 1.22
CA ASP A 214 -41.54 -3.21 1.23
C ASP A 214 -40.67 -2.97 -0.02
N GLU A 215 -39.36 -3.21 0.12
CA GLU A 215 -38.46 -3.27 -1.03
C GLU A 215 -38.83 -4.42 -1.98
N TYR A 216 -38.96 -4.10 -3.27
CA TYR A 216 -39.03 -5.08 -4.35
C TYR A 216 -37.61 -5.42 -4.83
N ILE A 217 -37.27 -6.70 -4.91
CA ILE A 217 -35.96 -7.15 -5.37
C ILE A 217 -36.08 -7.72 -6.78
N PHE A 218 -35.29 -7.19 -7.71
CA PHE A 218 -35.24 -7.63 -9.11
C PHE A 218 -33.81 -8.05 -9.43
N LYS A 219 -33.61 -9.33 -9.73
CA LYS A 219 -32.27 -9.89 -10.00
C LYS A 219 -32.07 -10.13 -11.50
N ASP A 220 -30.84 -9.96 -11.97
CA ASP A 220 -30.44 -10.13 -13.36
C ASP A 220 -31.36 -9.33 -14.31
N PHE A 221 -31.52 -8.03 -14.02
CA PHE A 221 -32.41 -7.14 -14.75
C PHE A 221 -31.86 -6.84 -16.15
N GLY A 222 -32.55 -7.37 -17.17
CA GLY A 222 -32.18 -7.32 -18.58
C GLY A 222 -32.59 -6.06 -19.34
N GLY A 223 -33.09 -5.03 -18.65
CA GLY A 223 -33.43 -3.72 -19.22
C GLY A 223 -32.20 -2.86 -19.55
N GLY A 224 -32.39 -1.55 -19.68
CA GLY A 224 -31.37 -0.60 -20.12
C GLY A 224 -31.01 -0.75 -21.60
N HIS A 225 -31.03 0.36 -22.35
CA HIS A 225 -30.73 0.38 -23.79
C HIS A 225 -31.62 -0.56 -24.66
N ARG A 226 -32.88 -0.81 -24.27
CA ARG A 226 -33.84 -1.66 -25.02
C ARG A 226 -35.02 -0.90 -25.64
N GLY A 227 -34.89 0.41 -25.82
CA GLY A 227 -35.96 1.27 -26.32
C GLY A 227 -37.15 1.42 -25.37
N ASN A 228 -36.95 1.11 -24.08
CA ASN A 228 -37.93 1.41 -23.04
C ASN A 228 -37.98 2.93 -22.84
N LEU A 229 -39.17 3.52 -22.66
CA LEU A 229 -39.29 4.95 -22.32
C LEU A 229 -38.75 5.22 -20.91
N ARG A 230 -38.97 4.28 -20.00
CA ARG A 230 -38.32 4.18 -18.69
C ARG A 230 -38.20 2.72 -18.28
N ASP A 231 -37.09 2.35 -17.67
CA ASP A 231 -36.89 1.02 -17.07
C ASP A 231 -37.60 0.92 -15.72
N PHE A 232 -37.64 2.02 -14.95
CA PHE A 232 -38.35 2.11 -13.67
C PHE A 232 -39.24 3.36 -13.59
N ALA A 233 -40.52 3.14 -13.28
CA ALA A 233 -41.55 4.18 -13.14
C ALA A 233 -42.01 4.27 -11.67
N LEU A 234 -41.57 5.32 -10.97
CA LEU A 234 -41.69 5.45 -9.51
C LEU A 234 -43.04 6.05 -9.06
N TRP A 235 -43.50 5.60 -7.89
CA TRP A 235 -44.79 5.97 -7.31
C TRP A 235 -44.86 5.76 -5.78
N ASP A 236 -45.65 6.56 -5.08
CA ASP A 236 -45.94 6.62 -3.64
C ASP A 236 -44.81 6.17 -2.70
N ASN A 237 -43.60 6.69 -2.93
CA ASN A 237 -42.39 6.43 -2.12
C ASN A 237 -41.90 4.96 -2.21
N LYS A 238 -42.35 4.19 -3.22
CA LYS A 238 -41.99 2.77 -3.38
C LYS A 238 -40.49 2.64 -3.65
N LYS A 239 -39.94 1.48 -3.26
CA LYS A 239 -38.50 1.21 -3.24
C LYS A 239 -38.19 -0.09 -3.95
N CYS A 240 -37.10 -0.12 -4.71
CA CYS A 240 -36.60 -1.37 -5.25
C CYS A 240 -35.08 -1.48 -5.25
N LYS A 241 -34.63 -2.73 -5.23
CA LYS A 241 -33.24 -3.14 -5.31
C LYS A 241 -33.05 -3.94 -6.59
N VAL A 242 -32.26 -3.39 -7.50
CA VAL A 242 -31.85 -4.03 -8.75
C VAL A 242 -30.51 -4.70 -8.50
N VAL A 243 -30.41 -6.00 -8.73
CA VAL A 243 -29.18 -6.77 -8.55
C VAL A 243 -28.75 -7.31 -9.91
N ASN A 244 -27.48 -7.16 -10.27
CA ASN A 244 -26.92 -7.60 -11.55
C ASN A 244 -27.64 -6.98 -12.76
N SER A 245 -27.83 -5.65 -12.74
CA SER A 245 -28.36 -4.91 -13.89
C SER A 245 -27.46 -5.11 -15.12
N LYS A 246 -28.06 -5.46 -16.26
CA LYS A 246 -27.36 -5.64 -17.55
C LYS A 246 -26.50 -4.42 -17.91
N THR A 247 -27.03 -3.23 -17.67
CA THR A 247 -26.38 -1.94 -17.96
C THR A 247 -25.78 -1.27 -16.73
N GLY A 248 -25.91 -1.86 -15.54
CA GLY A 248 -25.46 -1.25 -14.27
C GLY A 248 -26.38 -0.12 -13.84
N THR A 249 -25.82 1.03 -13.44
CA THR A 249 -26.58 2.26 -13.11
C THR A 249 -27.13 2.99 -14.33
N ASP A 250 -26.73 2.58 -15.54
CA ASP A 250 -27.22 3.09 -16.82
C ASP A 250 -28.65 2.56 -17.12
N ILE A 251 -29.61 2.99 -16.30
CA ILE A 251 -31.03 2.62 -16.33
C ILE A 251 -31.90 3.88 -16.32
N VAL A 252 -32.99 3.87 -17.09
CA VAL A 252 -33.88 5.04 -17.15
C VAL A 252 -34.91 4.97 -16.00
N VAL A 253 -34.72 5.80 -14.98
CA VAL A 253 -35.64 5.98 -13.85
C VAL A 253 -36.40 7.29 -14.03
N ALA A 254 -37.72 7.30 -13.78
CA ALA A 254 -38.53 8.52 -13.82
C ALA A 254 -39.85 8.36 -13.02
N ASN A 255 -40.61 9.45 -12.91
CA ASN A 255 -42.03 9.43 -12.54
C ASN A 255 -42.86 8.39 -13.32
N HIS A 256 -43.91 7.82 -12.69
CA HIS A 256 -44.92 7.00 -13.38
C HIS A 256 -45.96 7.89 -14.09
N VAL A 257 -46.52 8.90 -13.41
CA VAL A 257 -47.36 9.92 -14.05
C VAL A 257 -46.71 11.29 -13.85
N ALA A 258 -46.32 11.94 -14.94
CA ALA A 258 -45.76 13.28 -14.92
C ALA A 258 -46.75 14.28 -14.30
N GLY A 259 -46.27 15.17 -13.43
CA GLY A 259 -47.12 16.17 -12.76
C GLY A 259 -47.94 15.64 -11.57
N ASN A 260 -47.83 14.36 -11.19
CA ASN A 260 -48.56 13.79 -10.05
C ASN A 260 -47.65 13.64 -8.82
N SER A 261 -48.04 14.23 -7.68
CA SER A 261 -47.26 14.24 -6.43
C SER A 261 -47.01 12.88 -5.77
N GLY A 262 -47.70 11.81 -6.22
CA GLY A 262 -47.36 10.44 -5.90
C GLY A 262 -46.11 9.92 -6.62
N SER A 263 -45.71 10.49 -7.77
CA SER A 263 -44.61 10.00 -8.61
C SER A 263 -43.21 10.24 -8.02
N LYS A 264 -42.87 9.51 -6.96
CA LYS A 264 -41.59 9.56 -6.25
C LYS A 264 -41.25 8.20 -5.65
N GLY A 265 -39.95 7.93 -5.43
CA GLY A 265 -39.46 6.63 -4.96
C GLY A 265 -37.94 6.50 -5.04
N THR A 266 -37.42 5.30 -4.79
CA THR A 266 -35.97 5.04 -4.81
C THR A 266 -35.64 3.71 -5.51
N VAL A 267 -34.66 3.75 -6.41
CA VAL A 267 -34.02 2.59 -7.01
C VAL A 267 -32.60 2.49 -6.45
N SER A 268 -32.21 1.33 -5.94
CA SER A 268 -30.81 1.04 -5.56
C SER A 268 -30.26 -0.04 -6.47
N VAL A 269 -29.06 0.16 -7.02
CA VAL A 269 -28.46 -0.72 -8.02
C VAL A 269 -27.20 -1.38 -7.45
N PHE A 270 -27.17 -2.71 -7.50
CA PHE A 270 -26.08 -3.53 -6.97
C PHE A 270 -25.52 -4.48 -8.03
N LYS A 271 -24.24 -4.84 -7.87
CA LYS A 271 -23.59 -5.96 -8.55
C LYS A 271 -23.11 -6.98 -7.53
N GLU A 272 -23.48 -8.23 -7.71
CA GLU A 272 -22.84 -9.34 -7.03
C GLU A 272 -21.49 -9.64 -7.68
N ILE A 273 -20.47 -9.90 -6.87
CA ILE A 273 -19.14 -10.36 -7.30
C ILE A 273 -18.77 -11.70 -6.65
N THR A 274 -17.94 -12.49 -7.32
CA THR A 274 -17.04 -13.47 -6.68
C THR A 274 -15.60 -13.20 -7.12
N THR A 275 -14.62 -13.85 -6.48
CA THR A 275 -13.22 -13.79 -6.92
C THR A 275 -12.65 -15.20 -7.13
N SER A 276 -11.55 -15.27 -7.87
CA SER A 276 -10.70 -16.44 -8.01
C SER A 276 -9.25 -15.97 -8.01
N ILE A 277 -8.59 -15.96 -6.85
CA ILE A 277 -7.26 -15.37 -6.67
C ILE A 277 -6.17 -16.45 -6.64
N THR A 278 -5.15 -16.32 -7.49
CA THR A 278 -4.14 -17.37 -7.74
C THR A 278 -2.70 -16.85 -7.81
N ASP A 279 -1.74 -17.76 -7.64
CA ASP A 279 -0.33 -17.57 -7.95
C ASP A 279 0.20 -18.73 -8.83
N ASN A 280 1.53 -18.88 -8.91
CA ASN A 280 2.19 -19.98 -9.62
C ASN A 280 2.07 -21.34 -8.92
N ASN A 281 1.70 -21.38 -7.64
CA ASN A 281 1.51 -22.61 -6.85
C ASN A 281 0.03 -23.07 -6.87
N GLY A 282 -0.89 -22.18 -7.21
CA GLY A 282 -2.29 -22.48 -7.48
C GLY A 282 -3.22 -21.47 -6.81
N VAL A 283 -4.04 -21.97 -5.89
CA VAL A 283 -5.09 -21.19 -5.22
C VAL A 283 -4.55 -20.53 -3.94
N ILE A 284 -4.77 -19.23 -3.80
CA ILE A 284 -4.39 -18.48 -2.60
C ILE A 284 -5.53 -18.49 -1.57
N ASN A 285 -5.18 -18.71 -0.31
CA ASN A 285 -6.00 -18.37 0.86
C ASN A 285 -5.42 -17.13 1.54
N ASP A 286 -6.22 -16.45 2.38
CA ASP A 286 -5.79 -15.30 3.19
C ASP A 286 -5.34 -14.07 2.37
N ALA A 287 -5.67 -14.04 1.09
CA ALA A 287 -5.75 -12.78 0.34
C ALA A 287 -6.99 -12.00 0.77
N VAL A 288 -6.88 -10.68 0.77
CA VAL A 288 -7.97 -9.74 1.05
C VAL A 288 -8.34 -9.04 -0.25
N VAL A 289 -9.64 -9.00 -0.52
CA VAL A 289 -10.24 -8.18 -1.58
C VAL A 289 -10.87 -6.97 -0.92
N PHE A 290 -10.47 -5.79 -1.35
CA PHE A 290 -10.93 -4.50 -0.83
C PHE A 290 -11.49 -3.66 -1.99
N ILE A 291 -12.70 -3.14 -1.81
CA ILE A 291 -13.36 -2.17 -2.69
C ILE A 291 -13.90 -1.05 -1.81
N ARG A 292 -13.74 0.21 -2.23
CA ARG A 292 -14.43 1.36 -1.63
C ARG A 292 -15.25 2.07 -2.70
N ASP A 293 -16.45 2.52 -2.34
CA ASP A 293 -17.22 3.44 -3.19
C ASP A 293 -16.68 4.87 -3.14
N THR A 294 -16.90 5.64 -4.20
CA THR A 294 -16.43 7.03 -4.30
C THR A 294 -17.56 7.97 -3.94
N ASP A 295 -17.30 8.96 -3.07
CA ASP A 295 -18.18 10.12 -2.93
C ASP A 295 -17.91 11.10 -4.09
N ASN A 296 -18.88 11.22 -4.99
CA ASN A 296 -18.86 12.11 -6.13
C ASN A 296 -19.59 13.45 -5.86
N GLY A 297 -19.77 13.82 -4.58
CA GLY A 297 -20.46 15.03 -4.14
C GLY A 297 -21.99 14.97 -4.27
N LYS A 298 -22.55 13.75 -4.39
CA LYS A 298 -23.97 13.49 -4.70
C LYS A 298 -24.57 12.35 -3.87
N ARG A 299 -24.14 12.21 -2.61
CA ARG A 299 -24.68 11.23 -1.67
C ARG A 299 -26.17 11.50 -1.39
N THR A 300 -27.06 10.60 -1.81
CA THR A 300 -28.51 10.80 -1.75
C THR A 300 -29.22 9.72 -0.94
N ASP A 301 -29.73 10.10 0.24
CA ASP A 301 -30.65 9.28 1.02
C ASP A 301 -32.05 9.27 0.36
N GLY A 302 -32.74 8.12 0.42
CA GLY A 302 -33.94 7.89 -0.38
C GLY A 302 -35.05 7.16 0.35
N ASN A 303 -36.21 7.83 0.50
CA ASN A 303 -37.45 7.28 1.07
C ASN A 303 -37.26 6.45 2.37
N GLY A 304 -36.38 6.91 3.27
CA GLY A 304 -36.07 6.25 4.54
C GLY A 304 -34.99 5.15 4.46
N TYR A 305 -34.22 5.10 3.38
CA TYR A 305 -32.90 4.46 3.36
C TYR A 305 -31.79 5.49 3.50
N THR A 306 -30.77 5.14 4.29
CA THR A 306 -29.53 5.90 4.41
C THR A 306 -28.45 5.29 3.52
N PHE A 307 -28.00 6.09 2.55
CA PHE A 307 -26.90 5.80 1.64
C PHE A 307 -25.75 6.81 1.80
N SER A 308 -25.94 7.87 2.58
CA SER A 308 -25.00 8.96 2.79
C SER A 308 -23.58 8.57 3.25
N PRO A 309 -23.36 7.52 4.06
CA PRO A 309 -22.01 7.05 4.37
C PRO A 309 -21.30 6.36 3.19
N ASP A 310 -19.99 6.56 3.12
CA ASP A 310 -19.06 5.76 2.32
C ASP A 310 -19.20 4.25 2.61
N ARG A 311 -19.06 3.43 1.58
CA ARG A 311 -19.14 1.96 1.70
C ARG A 311 -17.81 1.32 1.37
N THR A 312 -17.32 0.53 2.32
CA THR A 312 -16.15 -0.33 2.16
C THR A 312 -16.61 -1.77 2.15
N TYR A 313 -16.07 -2.55 1.22
CA TYR A 313 -16.30 -3.98 1.07
C TYR A 313 -14.94 -4.65 1.25
N TYR A 314 -14.76 -5.31 2.40
CA TYR A 314 -13.54 -5.99 2.81
C TYR A 314 -13.86 -7.46 3.00
N GLU A 315 -13.21 -8.34 2.23
CA GLU A 315 -13.54 -9.77 2.18
C GLU A 315 -12.26 -10.62 2.13
N THR A 316 -12.19 -11.66 2.95
CA THR A 316 -11.03 -12.58 3.00
C THR A 316 -11.28 -13.83 2.15
N VAL A 317 -10.35 -14.09 1.23
CA VAL A 317 -10.36 -15.19 0.28
C VAL A 317 -10.16 -16.53 1.01
N THR A 318 -11.16 -17.41 0.89
CA THR A 318 -11.18 -18.75 1.49
C THR A 318 -11.40 -19.79 0.39
N ASN A 319 -10.53 -20.79 0.29
CA ASN A 319 -10.47 -21.74 -0.84
C ASN A 319 -10.42 -21.03 -2.21
N GLY A 320 -9.66 -19.92 -2.30
CA GLY A 320 -9.48 -19.15 -3.54
C GLY A 320 -10.59 -18.16 -3.88
N LYS A 321 -11.69 -18.13 -3.12
CA LYS A 321 -12.84 -17.26 -3.40
C LYS A 321 -13.26 -16.43 -2.19
N ILE A 322 -13.79 -15.24 -2.44
CA ILE A 322 -14.67 -14.57 -1.46
C ILE A 322 -16.10 -15.14 -1.55
N PRO A 323 -16.92 -15.00 -0.50
CA PRO A 323 -18.38 -15.16 -0.61
C PRO A 323 -18.98 -14.22 -1.67
N THR A 324 -20.24 -14.43 -2.06
CA THR A 324 -20.91 -13.55 -3.03
C THR A 324 -21.27 -12.19 -2.42
N THR A 325 -20.38 -11.21 -2.57
CA THR A 325 -20.53 -9.86 -2.00
C THR A 325 -21.33 -8.96 -2.94
N SER A 326 -22.24 -8.13 -2.39
CA SER A 326 -23.07 -7.19 -3.15
C SER A 326 -22.54 -5.75 -3.07
N ILE A 327 -21.91 -5.27 -4.14
CA ILE A 327 -21.39 -3.91 -4.27
C ILE A 327 -22.52 -2.97 -4.71
N LEU A 328 -22.74 -1.85 -4.02
CA LEU A 328 -23.64 -0.77 -4.46
C LEU A 328 -22.98 0.03 -5.60
N LEU A 329 -23.61 0.02 -6.78
CA LEU A 329 -23.16 0.78 -7.96
C LEU A 329 -23.71 2.21 -7.99
N GLY A 330 -24.91 2.39 -7.44
CA GLY A 330 -25.55 3.69 -7.36
C GLY A 330 -26.95 3.65 -6.78
N VAL A 331 -27.45 4.84 -6.46
CA VAL A 331 -28.81 5.08 -5.99
C VAL A 331 -29.45 6.12 -6.88
N VAL A 332 -30.72 5.95 -7.19
CA VAL A 332 -31.53 6.93 -7.90
C VAL A 332 -32.74 7.24 -7.03
N ASN A 333 -32.90 8.50 -6.65
CA ASN A 333 -34.01 8.95 -5.83
C ASN A 333 -34.80 10.03 -6.59
N GLU A 334 -36.11 9.85 -6.67
CA GLU A 334 -37.03 10.87 -7.20
C GLU A 334 -37.67 11.56 -5.99
N PRO A 335 -37.26 12.80 -5.62
CA PRO A 335 -37.70 13.44 -4.38
C PRO A 335 -39.09 14.09 -4.50
N SER A 336 -39.43 14.61 -5.68
CA SER A 336 -40.72 15.22 -6.01
C SER A 336 -41.09 14.90 -7.47
N TYR A 337 -42.32 15.24 -7.86
CA TYR A 337 -42.91 14.86 -9.15
C TYR A 337 -42.50 15.74 -10.34
N ASP A 338 -41.85 16.85 -10.02
CA ASP A 338 -41.41 17.96 -10.86
C ASP A 338 -39.88 18.15 -10.83
N ALA A 339 -39.18 17.37 -10.02
CA ALA A 339 -37.73 17.24 -10.05
C ALA A 339 -37.26 16.42 -11.26
N SER A 340 -35.95 16.40 -11.45
CA SER A 340 -35.27 15.30 -12.14
C SER A 340 -34.81 14.29 -11.08
N PRO A 341 -34.72 12.98 -11.40
CA PRO A 341 -34.20 12.00 -10.47
C PRO A 341 -32.73 12.31 -10.10
N ASP A 342 -32.43 12.32 -8.81
CA ASP A 342 -31.07 12.49 -8.30
C ASP A 342 -30.32 11.16 -8.41
N PHE A 343 -29.30 11.12 -9.27
CA PHE A 343 -28.39 9.99 -9.44
C PHE A 343 -27.12 10.15 -8.59
N ASP A 344 -26.95 9.22 -7.65
CA ASP A 344 -25.81 9.01 -6.77
C ASP A 344 -24.96 7.86 -7.35
N TYR A 345 -23.97 8.20 -8.18
CA TYR A 345 -23.06 7.23 -8.79
C TYR A 345 -21.90 6.91 -7.84
N ARG A 346 -21.63 5.62 -7.64
CA ARG A 346 -20.70 5.11 -6.61
C ARG A 346 -19.33 4.71 -7.17
N GLY A 347 -19.21 4.62 -8.49
CA GLY A 347 -17.96 4.36 -9.20
C GLY A 347 -17.02 5.57 -9.25
N VAL A 348 -15.77 5.34 -9.65
CA VAL A 348 -14.65 6.29 -9.54
C VAL A 348 -14.73 7.51 -10.47
N ASN A 349 -15.61 7.45 -11.48
CA ASN A 349 -15.81 8.50 -12.49
C ASN A 349 -17.02 9.42 -12.19
N GLY A 350 -17.85 9.10 -11.20
CA GLY A 350 -19.08 9.85 -10.90
C GLY A 350 -20.17 9.77 -11.97
N ASP A 351 -20.15 8.74 -12.80
CA ASP A 351 -21.02 8.53 -13.95
C ASP A 351 -21.58 7.10 -14.04
N ASN A 352 -22.34 6.84 -15.09
CA ASN A 352 -22.93 5.54 -15.41
C ASN A 352 -21.92 4.53 -16.01
N SER A 353 -20.60 4.73 -15.89
CA SER A 353 -19.59 3.74 -16.33
C SER A 353 -19.55 2.51 -15.42
N ASP A 354 -19.98 2.64 -14.16
CA ASP A 354 -19.90 1.64 -13.10
C ASP A 354 -18.47 1.12 -12.85
N ILE A 355 -17.44 1.94 -13.13
CA ILE A 355 -16.04 1.55 -12.93
C ILE A 355 -15.65 1.65 -11.46
N PHE A 356 -15.11 0.56 -10.91
CA PHE A 356 -14.58 0.47 -9.56
C PHE A 356 -13.13 -0.03 -9.54
N ASN A 357 -12.41 0.38 -8.50
CA ASN A 357 -11.10 -0.17 -8.16
C ASN A 357 -11.25 -1.35 -7.21
N VAL A 358 -10.75 -2.50 -7.64
CA VAL A 358 -10.64 -3.72 -6.84
C VAL A 358 -9.19 -3.87 -6.42
N HIS A 359 -8.95 -3.88 -5.11
CA HIS A 359 -7.63 -3.94 -4.51
C HIS A 359 -7.42 -5.32 -3.91
N ILE A 360 -6.33 -5.98 -4.29
CA ILE A 360 -5.96 -7.32 -3.81
C ILE A 360 -4.69 -7.19 -2.98
N CYS A 361 -4.81 -7.50 -1.69
CA CYS A 361 -3.73 -7.45 -0.71
C CYS A 361 -3.53 -8.85 -0.12
N SER A 362 -2.32 -9.41 -0.17
CA SER A 362 -1.99 -10.69 0.48
C SER A 362 -0.58 -10.62 1.04
N TYR A 363 -0.35 -11.22 2.20
CA TYR A 363 0.89 -11.11 2.95
C TYR A 363 2.12 -11.49 2.10
N LEU A 364 2.07 -12.67 1.47
CA LEU A 364 3.15 -13.22 0.65
C LEU A 364 3.26 -12.62 -0.77
N HIS A 365 2.39 -11.69 -1.14
CA HIS A 365 2.25 -11.22 -2.52
C HIS A 365 2.38 -9.70 -2.65
N LYS A 366 2.73 -9.25 -3.86
CA LYS A 366 2.69 -7.83 -4.21
C LYS A 366 1.24 -7.38 -4.35
N TYR A 367 0.98 -6.15 -3.90
CA TYR A 367 -0.32 -5.50 -4.09
C TYR A 367 -0.71 -5.45 -5.57
N LYS A 368 -2.00 -5.69 -5.86
CA LYS A 368 -2.57 -5.54 -7.20
C LYS A 368 -3.82 -4.65 -7.15
N ARG A 369 -3.90 -3.71 -8.08
CA ARG A 369 -5.15 -3.00 -8.44
C ARG A 369 -5.68 -3.60 -9.74
N VAL A 370 -6.99 -3.78 -9.79
CA VAL A 370 -7.75 -4.09 -11.00
C VAL A 370 -8.83 -3.03 -11.12
N GLU A 371 -9.00 -2.49 -12.31
CA GLU A 371 -10.05 -1.50 -12.62
C GLU A 371 -11.05 -2.17 -13.56
N MET A 372 -12.33 -2.19 -13.18
CA MET A 372 -13.36 -2.90 -13.94
C MET A 372 -14.74 -2.27 -13.82
N ALA A 373 -15.55 -2.37 -14.87
CA ALA A 373 -16.95 -1.98 -14.86
C ALA A 373 -17.79 -3.09 -14.20
N LEU A 374 -18.36 -2.81 -13.02
CA LEU A 374 -19.13 -3.76 -12.23
C LEU A 374 -20.60 -3.86 -12.71
N LYS A 375 -20.81 -4.24 -13.98
CA LYS A 375 -22.15 -4.39 -14.57
C LYS A 375 -22.34 -5.67 -15.36
N GLY A 376 -23.51 -5.83 -15.97
CA GLY A 376 -23.93 -7.06 -16.65
C GLY A 376 -24.78 -7.97 -15.77
N LEU A 377 -25.46 -8.92 -16.43
CA LEU A 377 -26.27 -9.97 -15.79
C LEU A 377 -25.40 -10.98 -15.03
N GLY A 378 -25.99 -11.69 -14.07
CA GLY A 378 -25.29 -12.68 -13.23
C GLY A 378 -24.26 -12.05 -12.29
N THR A 379 -23.60 -12.87 -11.50
CA THR A 379 -22.44 -12.47 -10.68
C THR A 379 -21.25 -12.14 -11.60
N ALA A 380 -20.43 -11.15 -11.26
CA ALA A 380 -19.14 -10.93 -11.94
C ALA A 380 -18.01 -11.68 -11.23
N ASP A 381 -17.25 -12.49 -11.97
CA ASP A 381 -16.12 -13.24 -11.43
C ASP A 381 -14.79 -12.50 -11.68
N ILE A 382 -14.10 -12.15 -10.60
CA ILE A 382 -12.84 -11.42 -10.59
C ILE A 382 -11.70 -12.45 -10.49
N SER A 383 -11.24 -12.95 -11.64
CA SER A 383 -10.24 -14.02 -11.73
C SER A 383 -8.84 -13.45 -11.96
N GLU A 384 -7.99 -13.43 -10.93
CA GLU A 384 -6.78 -12.61 -10.92
C GLU A 384 -5.55 -13.32 -10.34
N ALA A 385 -4.48 -13.36 -11.13
CA ALA A 385 -3.17 -13.85 -10.68
C ALA A 385 -2.37 -12.72 -10.00
N VAL A 386 -1.73 -13.01 -8.85
CA VAL A 386 -0.83 -12.11 -8.13
C VAL A 386 0.58 -12.70 -8.03
N PHE A 387 1.58 -11.82 -7.90
CA PHE A 387 3.00 -12.22 -7.89
C PHE A 387 3.56 -12.23 -6.48
N ALA A 388 4.37 -13.25 -6.17
CA ALA A 388 5.03 -13.38 -4.88
C ALA A 388 5.92 -12.15 -4.56
N ASP A 389 5.95 -11.79 -3.28
CA ASP A 389 6.79 -10.72 -2.76
C ASP A 389 8.12 -11.31 -2.27
N THR A 390 9.17 -11.09 -3.05
CA THR A 390 10.52 -11.62 -2.79
C THR A 390 11.23 -10.92 -1.64
N LYS A 391 10.67 -9.85 -1.08
CA LYS A 391 11.20 -9.15 0.11
C LYS A 391 10.67 -9.68 1.44
N ILE A 392 9.63 -10.51 1.42
CA ILE A 392 9.12 -11.17 2.64
C ILE A 392 10.12 -12.22 3.14
N SER A 393 10.53 -12.16 4.41
CA SER A 393 11.51 -13.10 4.98
C SER A 393 10.83 -14.32 5.61
N GLN A 394 9.85 -14.10 6.48
CA GLN A 394 9.05 -15.13 7.12
C GLN A 394 7.90 -15.56 6.19
N LYS A 395 7.81 -16.85 5.87
CA LYS A 395 6.76 -17.38 4.98
C LYS A 395 5.48 -17.78 5.71
N ASP A 396 5.53 -17.96 7.02
CA ASP A 396 4.35 -18.24 7.84
C ASP A 396 3.77 -16.95 8.47
N MET A 397 2.59 -16.54 8.01
CA MET A 397 1.88 -15.36 8.52
C MET A 397 1.47 -15.51 10.00
N SER A 398 1.23 -16.74 10.48
CA SER A 398 0.87 -16.99 11.87
C SER A 398 2.04 -16.78 12.83
N ILE A 399 3.28 -17.01 12.36
CA ILE A 399 4.48 -16.65 13.13
C ILE A 399 4.60 -15.13 13.24
N VAL A 400 4.39 -14.39 12.14
CA VAL A 400 4.47 -12.92 12.14
C VAL A 400 3.42 -12.29 13.04
N SER A 401 2.18 -12.79 13.04
CA SER A 401 1.11 -12.24 13.89
C SER A 401 1.33 -12.44 15.39
N THR A 402 2.27 -13.32 15.78
CA THR A 402 2.65 -13.60 17.17
C THR A 402 3.98 -12.95 17.62
N TYR A 403 4.64 -12.17 16.75
CA TYR A 403 5.83 -11.40 17.13
C TYR A 403 5.55 -10.49 18.33
N THR A 404 6.46 -10.44 19.31
CA THR A 404 6.36 -9.59 20.51
C THR A 404 7.36 -8.44 20.54
N THR A 405 8.36 -8.49 19.66
CA THR A 405 9.37 -7.45 19.39
C THR A 405 9.76 -7.49 17.91
N ILE A 406 10.37 -6.41 17.40
CA ILE A 406 10.95 -6.32 16.06
C ILE A 406 12.47 -6.11 16.17
N ASP A 407 13.24 -7.11 15.73
CA ASP A 407 14.68 -7.16 15.99
C ASP A 407 15.54 -6.96 14.73
N SER A 408 14.91 -6.74 13.57
CA SER A 408 15.56 -6.60 12.25
C SER A 408 14.66 -5.86 11.25
N ALA A 409 15.24 -5.35 10.16
CA ALA A 409 14.50 -4.70 9.07
C ALA A 409 13.52 -5.65 8.36
N SER A 410 13.92 -6.90 8.15
CA SER A 410 13.06 -7.97 7.62
C SER A 410 11.82 -8.21 8.49
N MET A 411 11.98 -8.33 9.82
CA MET A 411 10.84 -8.46 10.74
C MET A 411 9.91 -7.25 10.70
N LEU A 412 10.46 -6.03 10.55
CA LEU A 412 9.65 -4.81 10.42
C LEU A 412 8.83 -4.83 9.13
N TYR A 413 9.46 -5.20 8.01
CA TYR A 413 8.80 -5.31 6.71
C TYR A 413 7.70 -6.37 6.72
N ASP A 414 8.00 -7.57 7.20
CA ASP A 414 7.06 -8.68 7.33
C ASP A 414 5.86 -8.28 8.21
N TYR A 415 6.09 -7.66 9.38
CA TYR A 415 5.00 -7.26 10.25
C TYR A 415 4.14 -6.14 9.65
N LEU A 416 4.73 -5.15 8.97
CA LEU A 416 3.99 -4.10 8.28
C LEU A 416 3.18 -4.65 7.08
N LYS A 417 3.72 -5.65 6.37
CA LYS A 417 3.02 -6.39 5.30
C LYS A 417 1.85 -7.21 5.84
N TYR A 418 1.99 -7.81 7.01
CA TYR A 418 0.89 -8.47 7.74
C TYR A 418 -0.17 -7.46 8.19
N LEU A 419 0.21 -6.28 8.73
CA LEU A 419 -0.78 -5.25 9.06
C LEU A 419 -1.62 -4.82 7.83
N LYS A 420 -1.05 -4.85 6.61
CA LYS A 420 -1.79 -4.55 5.37
C LYS A 420 -2.82 -5.60 4.96
N THR A 421 -2.85 -6.78 5.58
CA THR A 421 -3.96 -7.74 5.45
C THR A 421 -5.00 -7.60 6.56
N LEU A 422 -4.99 -6.52 7.35
CA LEU A 422 -6.00 -6.23 8.40
C LEU A 422 -6.80 -4.97 8.06
N GLU A 423 -8.13 -5.02 8.19
CA GLU A 423 -9.05 -3.92 7.87
C GLU A 423 -8.64 -2.56 8.49
N ALA A 424 -8.26 -2.55 9.76
CA ALA A 424 -7.85 -1.33 10.48
C ALA A 424 -6.54 -0.68 9.99
N ASN A 425 -5.80 -1.30 9.07
CA ASN A 425 -4.52 -0.80 8.54
C ASN A 425 -4.33 -0.99 7.03
N ILE A 426 -5.21 -1.70 6.31
CA ILE A 426 -5.10 -1.97 4.87
C ILE A 426 -4.97 -0.69 4.02
N GLU A 427 -5.53 0.42 4.49
CA GLU A 427 -5.45 1.72 3.82
C GLU A 427 -4.29 2.62 4.28
N LYS A 428 -3.47 2.23 5.26
CA LYS A 428 -2.35 3.07 5.74
C LYS A 428 -1.10 2.74 4.90
N PRO A 429 -0.35 3.70 4.33
CA PRO A 429 -0.61 5.14 4.26
C PRO A 429 -1.67 5.51 3.19
N SER A 430 -1.77 4.68 2.14
CA SER A 430 -2.87 4.58 1.18
C SER A 430 -2.99 3.11 0.77
N ILE A 431 -4.13 2.69 0.20
CA ILE A 431 -4.38 1.30 -0.21
C ILE A 431 -3.30 0.72 -1.15
N ASP A 432 -2.75 1.55 -2.04
CA ASP A 432 -1.76 1.22 -3.05
C ASP A 432 -0.29 1.20 -2.58
N LYS A 433 -0.02 1.72 -1.37
CA LYS A 433 1.33 1.92 -0.85
C LYS A 433 1.59 1.09 0.41
N GLN A 434 2.84 0.73 0.62
CA GLN A 434 3.30 0.10 1.87
C GLN A 434 3.75 1.18 2.88
N LEU A 435 3.64 0.88 4.17
CA LEU A 435 4.19 1.76 5.23
C LEU A 435 5.73 1.80 5.19
N LEU A 436 6.35 0.69 4.78
CA LEU A 436 7.77 0.55 4.49
C LEU A 436 7.93 -0.09 3.10
N ALA A 437 8.63 0.58 2.19
CA ALA A 437 9.03 0.03 0.89
C ALA A 437 10.52 -0.36 0.90
N ILE A 438 10.94 -1.32 0.09
CA ILE A 438 12.35 -1.76 0.06
C ILE A 438 12.88 -1.80 -1.37
N THR A 439 13.87 -0.95 -1.64
CA THR A 439 14.53 -0.78 -2.94
C THR A 439 16.03 -1.01 -2.77
N GLY A 440 16.60 -2.01 -3.46
CA GLY A 440 17.96 -2.47 -3.17
C GLY A 440 18.05 -2.98 -1.72
N THR A 441 18.93 -2.37 -0.92
CA THR A 441 19.04 -2.57 0.54
C THR A 441 18.63 -1.33 1.35
N VAL A 442 17.88 -0.40 0.74
CA VAL A 442 17.29 0.76 1.44
C VAL A 442 15.83 0.46 1.76
N ALA A 443 15.47 0.59 3.04
CA ALA A 443 14.09 0.54 3.50
C ALA A 443 13.57 1.97 3.70
N THR A 444 12.52 2.35 2.98
CA THR A 444 11.97 3.69 2.92
C THR A 444 10.62 3.75 3.62
N ILE A 445 10.54 4.58 4.67
CA ILE A 445 9.29 4.96 5.34
C ILE A 445 8.47 5.80 4.37
N SER A 446 7.19 5.46 4.20
CA SER A 446 6.30 6.21 3.32
C SER A 446 6.14 7.67 3.73
N SER A 447 6.12 8.57 2.74
CA SER A 447 6.00 10.01 2.98
C SER A 447 4.78 10.37 3.82
N GLY A 448 4.94 11.33 4.73
CA GLY A 448 3.93 11.72 5.72
C GLY A 448 3.87 10.82 6.97
N TYR A 449 4.60 9.70 7.01
CA TYR A 449 4.71 8.83 8.19
C TYR A 449 6.10 8.92 8.83
N SER A 450 6.17 8.58 10.11
CA SER A 450 7.39 8.62 10.92
C SER A 450 7.61 7.34 11.72
N LEU A 451 8.85 6.88 11.83
CA LEU A 451 9.22 5.70 12.61
C LEU A 451 9.57 6.10 14.05
N VAL A 452 8.92 5.46 15.02
CA VAL A 452 9.03 5.78 16.47
C VAL A 452 9.30 4.51 17.26
N ARG A 453 10.34 4.50 18.09
CA ARG A 453 10.63 3.39 19.01
C ARG A 453 9.81 3.58 20.28
N ASP A 454 8.90 2.65 20.53
CA ASP A 454 8.00 2.68 21.68
C ASP A 454 8.08 1.35 22.42
N GLN A 455 8.72 1.36 23.59
CA GLN A 455 8.87 0.18 24.44
C GLN A 455 7.65 -0.09 25.32
N SER A 456 6.71 0.85 25.41
CA SER A 456 5.49 0.73 26.22
C SER A 456 4.39 -0.10 25.55
N LEU A 457 4.54 -0.42 24.25
CA LEU A 457 3.54 -1.18 23.50
C LEU A 457 3.22 -2.53 24.15
N SER A 458 1.92 -2.81 24.26
CA SER A 458 1.35 -4.05 24.78
C SER A 458 0.57 -4.79 23.70
N GLY A 459 0.55 -6.12 23.78
CA GLY A 459 0.01 -6.98 22.73
C GLY A 459 0.91 -6.99 21.48
N ALA A 460 0.69 -6.03 20.58
CA ALA A 460 1.37 -5.95 19.29
C ALA A 460 2.76 -5.27 19.37
N PRO A 461 3.74 -5.72 18.56
CA PRO A 461 5.09 -5.16 18.51
C PRO A 461 5.18 -3.91 17.61
N VAL A 462 4.16 -3.68 16.77
CA VAL A 462 4.02 -2.47 15.93
C VAL A 462 2.59 -1.96 16.03
N GLN A 463 2.42 -0.65 16.17
CA GLN A 463 1.12 0.04 16.13
C GLN A 463 1.21 1.28 15.22
N VAL A 464 0.14 1.55 14.45
CA VAL A 464 0.09 2.68 13.51
C VAL A 464 -0.94 3.70 13.96
N THR A 465 -0.47 4.71 14.69
CA THR A 465 -1.28 5.73 15.38
C THR A 465 -1.12 7.07 14.69
N GLY A 466 -2.14 7.49 13.94
CA GLY A 466 -2.02 8.64 13.04
C GLY A 466 -0.88 8.44 12.05
N THR A 467 0.06 9.38 12.01
CA THR A 467 1.27 9.35 11.18
C THR A 467 2.49 8.67 11.84
N GLN A 468 2.33 8.04 13.01
CA GLN A 468 3.42 7.35 13.70
C GLN A 468 3.33 5.83 13.52
N ILE A 469 4.40 5.24 12.99
CA ILE A 469 4.68 3.80 13.03
C ILE A 469 5.48 3.54 14.31
N LYS A 470 4.78 3.17 15.38
CA LYS A 470 5.37 2.84 16.69
C LYS A 470 5.87 1.40 16.67
N VAL A 471 7.12 1.16 17.09
CA VAL A 471 7.80 -0.13 17.04
C VAL A 471 8.46 -0.47 18.37
N LYS A 472 8.18 -1.65 18.90
CA LYS A 472 8.84 -2.23 20.07
C LYS A 472 10.02 -3.09 19.62
N THR A 473 11.24 -2.55 19.72
CA THR A 473 12.45 -3.32 19.38
C THR A 473 12.79 -4.33 20.47
N GLY A 474 13.48 -5.42 20.14
CA GLY A 474 14.16 -6.24 21.14
C GLY A 474 15.29 -5.50 21.86
N ALA A 475 15.96 -6.22 22.76
CA ALA A 475 17.04 -5.70 23.59
C ALA A 475 18.22 -5.14 22.77
N ASN A 476 18.47 -5.71 21.59
CA ASN A 476 19.57 -5.33 20.69
C ASN A 476 19.19 -4.23 19.68
N GLY A 477 18.04 -3.57 19.86
CA GLY A 477 17.54 -2.57 18.91
C GLY A 477 17.03 -3.16 17.60
N LEU A 478 16.80 -2.29 16.61
CA LEU A 478 16.43 -2.68 15.25
C LEU A 478 17.71 -2.89 14.42
N ARG A 479 17.90 -4.08 13.83
CA ARG A 479 19.18 -4.43 13.18
C ARG A 479 19.12 -4.46 11.67
N GLN A 480 20.28 -4.18 11.05
CA GLN A 480 20.53 -4.40 9.63
C GLN A 480 20.51 -5.91 9.30
N ASP A 481 20.08 -6.26 8.10
CA ASP A 481 20.04 -7.64 7.60
C ASP A 481 20.08 -7.69 6.06
N THR A 482 19.99 -8.88 5.47
CA THR A 482 20.01 -9.08 4.00
C THR A 482 18.82 -8.46 3.25
N THR A 483 17.82 -7.94 3.97
CA THR A 483 16.64 -7.27 3.40
C THR A 483 16.86 -5.75 3.31
N ALA A 484 17.51 -5.14 4.33
CA ALA A 484 17.98 -3.76 4.29
C ALA A 484 19.16 -3.45 5.25
N ASP A 485 20.05 -2.56 4.79
CA ASP A 485 21.16 -1.95 5.55
C ASP A 485 20.84 -0.51 6.00
N ASN A 486 19.98 0.19 5.25
CA ASN A 486 19.71 1.62 5.41
C ASN A 486 18.23 1.89 5.68
N LEU A 487 17.93 2.91 6.50
CA LEU A 487 16.59 3.50 6.66
C LEU A 487 16.54 4.90 6.03
N SER A 488 15.43 5.20 5.37
CA SER A 488 15.18 6.50 4.72
C SER A 488 13.75 6.98 4.97
N GLY A 489 13.52 8.29 4.90
CA GLY A 489 12.29 8.93 5.37
C GLY A 489 12.41 9.40 6.83
N THR A 490 11.29 9.74 7.47
CA THR A 490 11.31 10.34 8.82
C THR A 490 11.50 9.28 9.91
N VAL A 491 12.71 9.21 10.48
CA VAL A 491 12.98 8.47 11.73
C VAL A 491 13.06 9.48 12.88
N THR A 492 12.49 9.14 14.04
CA THR A 492 12.49 10.03 15.21
C THR A 492 13.62 9.71 16.19
N ALA A 493 14.01 10.70 17.01
CA ALA A 493 15.11 10.61 17.98
C ALA A 493 15.04 9.41 18.95
N SER A 494 13.86 8.80 19.11
CA SER A 494 13.65 7.56 19.86
C SER A 494 14.47 6.35 19.35
N PHE A 495 14.94 6.39 18.10
CA PHE A 495 15.85 5.40 17.50
C PHE A 495 17.33 5.73 17.61
N ASP A 496 17.71 6.97 17.98
CA ASP A 496 19.11 7.40 18.00
C ASP A 496 19.86 6.57 19.07
N GLY A 497 20.88 5.79 18.64
CA GLY A 497 21.58 4.80 19.49
C GLY A 497 20.85 3.47 19.74
N HIS A 498 19.74 3.20 19.05
CA HIS A 498 18.88 2.02 19.22
C HIS A 498 18.58 1.26 17.92
N THR A 499 19.41 1.47 16.89
CA THR A 499 19.38 0.74 15.62
C THR A 499 20.80 0.57 15.08
N THR A 500 21.06 -0.52 14.34
CA THR A 500 22.30 -0.65 13.54
C THR A 500 22.07 -0.35 12.06
N LEU A 501 20.81 -0.17 11.63
CA LEU A 501 20.50 0.38 10.31
C LEU A 501 20.99 1.83 10.23
N VAL A 502 21.49 2.19 9.06
CA VAL A 502 22.17 3.45 8.80
C VAL A 502 21.16 4.47 8.24
N TYR A 503 21.08 5.68 8.82
CA TYR A 503 20.05 6.68 8.52
C TYR A 503 20.45 8.10 8.93
N VAL A 504 19.66 9.08 8.47
CA VAL A 504 19.76 10.48 8.91
C VAL A 504 19.09 10.64 10.29
N ASN A 505 19.91 10.90 11.30
CA ASN A 505 19.51 11.16 12.70
C ASN A 505 18.53 12.33 12.81
N SER A 506 17.85 12.41 13.96
CA SER A 506 16.87 13.47 14.26
C SER A 506 17.41 14.91 14.15
N ASN A 507 18.74 15.10 14.16
CA ASN A 507 19.44 16.38 14.07
C ASN A 507 19.98 16.72 12.65
N GLY A 508 19.67 15.90 11.64
CA GLY A 508 20.05 16.13 10.24
C GLY A 508 21.44 15.62 9.84
N LYS A 509 22.14 14.92 10.74
CA LYS A 509 23.41 14.24 10.46
C LYS A 509 23.22 12.74 10.20
N VAL A 510 24.29 12.03 9.85
CA VAL A 510 24.30 10.58 9.65
C VAL A 510 25.36 9.90 10.54
N ASN A 511 25.12 8.63 10.85
CA ASN A 511 26.06 7.79 11.60
C ASN A 511 27.02 7.07 10.65
N CYS A 512 28.33 7.23 10.85
CA CYS A 512 29.33 6.36 10.23
C CYS A 512 29.82 5.35 11.28
N ASN A 513 29.46 4.08 11.07
CA ASN A 513 29.75 2.95 11.94
C ASN A 513 31.03 2.24 11.50
N PHE A 514 31.87 1.88 12.47
CA PHE A 514 33.14 1.18 12.29
C PHE A 514 33.13 -0.10 13.13
N SER A 515 33.35 -1.26 12.52
CA SER A 515 33.42 -2.57 13.19
C SER A 515 34.82 -3.15 13.16
N GLY A 516 35.08 -4.19 13.96
CA GLY A 516 36.36 -4.91 13.96
C GLY A 516 37.47 -4.23 14.78
N ILE A 517 37.11 -3.33 15.70
CA ILE A 517 38.07 -2.48 16.44
C ILE A 517 38.77 -3.22 17.61
N ASP A 518 38.49 -4.51 17.84
CA ASP A 518 38.99 -5.40 18.91
C ASP A 518 39.74 -4.69 20.07
N ASN A 519 39.02 -4.42 21.17
CA ASN A 519 39.66 -4.01 22.42
C ASN A 519 39.49 -5.02 23.57
N GLN A 520 38.92 -6.20 23.30
CA GLN A 520 38.67 -7.20 24.34
C GLN A 520 39.98 -7.66 25.01
N ASN A 521 41.09 -7.65 24.26
CA ASN A 521 42.41 -8.08 24.71
C ASN A 521 43.18 -7.03 25.55
N PHE A 522 42.80 -5.75 25.49
CA PHE A 522 43.56 -4.62 26.07
C PHE A 522 42.84 -3.88 27.21
N GLY A 523 41.54 -4.12 27.36
CA GLY A 523 40.68 -3.43 28.32
C GLY A 523 40.02 -2.19 27.72
N HIS A 524 38.86 -1.83 28.27
CA HIS A 524 37.99 -0.81 27.70
C HIS A 524 38.63 0.59 27.64
N ASN A 525 38.22 1.39 26.66
CA ASN A 525 38.63 2.78 26.38
C ASN A 525 39.98 3.00 25.68
N LEU A 526 40.70 1.95 25.27
CA LEU A 526 41.98 2.08 24.53
C LEU A 526 41.85 2.20 23.01
N SER A 527 40.64 2.51 22.51
CA SER A 527 40.35 2.66 21.08
C SER A 527 39.61 3.97 20.79
N ALA A 528 39.87 4.56 19.62
CA ALA A 528 39.25 5.82 19.20
C ALA A 528 39.15 5.93 17.68
N VAL A 529 38.10 6.59 17.19
CA VAL A 529 37.98 7.06 15.81
C VAL A 529 38.24 8.56 15.80
N PHE A 530 39.16 8.99 14.95
CA PHE A 530 39.42 10.40 14.68
C PHE A 530 38.90 10.74 13.29
N TYR A 531 38.24 11.89 13.14
CA TYR A 531 37.65 12.32 11.88
C TYR A 531 37.76 13.84 11.67
N LYS A 532 37.86 14.27 10.42
CA LYS A 532 37.81 15.69 10.01
C LYS A 532 37.46 15.84 8.54
N LEU A 533 37.01 17.02 8.12
CA LEU A 533 36.87 17.33 6.69
C LEU A 533 38.26 17.41 6.03
N PRO A 534 38.41 17.10 4.73
CA PRO A 534 39.69 17.19 4.03
C PRO A 534 40.39 18.56 4.10
N ALA A 535 39.63 19.65 4.29
CA ALA A 535 40.15 21.01 4.42
C ALA A 535 40.46 21.46 5.87
N ASP A 536 40.01 20.71 6.89
CA ASP A 536 40.23 21.06 8.29
C ASP A 536 41.68 20.81 8.70
N ALA A 537 42.25 21.65 9.55
CA ALA A 537 43.54 21.37 10.19
C ALA A 537 43.39 20.27 11.26
N ASN A 538 42.44 20.46 12.18
CA ASN A 538 42.30 19.71 13.43
C ASN A 538 41.50 18.41 13.26
N TRP A 539 41.78 17.43 14.11
CA TRP A 539 41.05 16.15 14.16
C TRP A 539 40.04 16.15 15.32
N THR A 540 38.79 15.76 15.05
CA THR A 540 37.79 15.48 16.09
C THR A 540 37.97 14.04 16.57
N LYS A 541 38.06 13.83 17.89
CA LYS A 541 38.20 12.50 18.51
C LYS A 541 36.85 12.01 19.02
N GLN A 542 36.47 10.79 18.63
CA GLN A 542 35.37 10.02 19.20
C GLN A 542 35.94 8.78 19.91
N SER A 543 35.66 8.63 21.20
CA SER A 543 36.03 7.44 21.98
C SER A 543 35.19 6.23 21.57
N VAL A 544 35.79 5.04 21.59
CA VAL A 544 35.13 3.76 21.24
C VAL A 544 35.02 2.86 22.46
N SER A 545 33.87 2.20 22.63
CA SER A 545 33.60 1.20 23.67
C SER A 545 33.25 -0.15 23.04
N GLY A 546 33.98 -1.21 23.39
CA GLY A 546 33.88 -2.49 22.71
C GLY A 546 34.42 -2.43 21.26
N ASP A 547 34.01 -3.37 20.43
CA ASP A 547 34.64 -3.61 19.11
C ASP A 547 34.03 -2.76 17.97
N THR A 548 33.15 -1.81 18.31
CA THR A 548 32.39 -0.96 17.37
C THR A 548 32.41 0.49 17.78
N GLY A 549 32.78 1.38 16.86
CA GLY A 549 32.76 2.84 17.04
C GLY A 549 31.80 3.53 16.08
N THR A 550 31.12 4.58 16.51
CA THR A 550 30.22 5.37 15.68
C THR A 550 30.57 6.84 15.78
N ILE A 551 30.76 7.52 14.63
CA ILE A 551 30.87 8.99 14.56
C ILE A 551 29.61 9.58 13.94
N GLU A 552 29.29 10.81 14.30
CA GLU A 552 28.13 11.54 13.80
C GLU A 552 28.57 12.71 12.92
N VAL A 553 28.22 12.68 11.63
CA VAL A 553 28.79 13.53 10.57
C VAL A 553 27.73 14.07 9.60
N THR A 554 28.06 15.09 8.82
CA THR A 554 27.16 15.61 7.78
C THR A 554 26.96 14.55 6.69
N ALA A 555 25.74 14.40 6.16
CA ALA A 555 25.44 13.50 5.04
C ALA A 555 26.18 13.90 3.75
N ASN A 556 26.44 12.93 2.87
CA ASN A 556 27.05 13.09 1.54
C ASN A 556 28.26 14.04 1.53
N THR A 557 29.15 13.86 2.50
CA THR A 557 30.30 14.73 2.77
C THR A 557 31.55 13.87 2.93
N ASP A 558 32.66 14.30 2.33
CA ASP A 558 33.93 13.58 2.47
C ASP A 558 34.59 13.85 3.83
N TYR A 559 35.13 12.79 4.45
CA TYR A 559 35.87 12.82 5.69
C TYR A 559 37.14 11.99 5.58
N ASN A 560 38.23 12.52 6.12
CA ASN A 560 39.43 11.74 6.42
C ASN A 560 39.20 11.06 7.78
N ILE A 561 39.47 9.76 7.88
CA ILE A 561 39.28 8.95 9.09
C ILE A 561 40.60 8.31 9.52
N LYS A 562 40.88 8.30 10.82
CA LYS A 562 41.86 7.39 11.44
C LYS A 562 41.19 6.54 12.51
N VAL A 563 41.43 5.24 12.50
CA VAL A 563 40.98 4.32 13.56
C VAL A 563 42.20 3.81 14.34
N TYR A 564 42.19 4.03 15.66
CA TYR A 564 43.21 3.57 16.59
C TYR A 564 42.62 2.52 17.53
N SER A 565 43.38 1.45 17.77
CA SER A 565 43.16 0.50 18.86
C SER A 565 44.52 0.04 19.38
N ALA A 566 44.69 -0.11 20.69
CA ALA A 566 45.98 -0.46 21.28
C ALA A 566 46.52 -1.79 20.75
N GLY A 567 47.84 -1.86 20.53
CA GLY A 567 48.53 -3.02 19.97
C GLY A 567 48.36 -3.26 18.45
N TYR A 568 47.60 -2.40 17.76
CA TYR A 568 47.38 -2.45 16.32
C TYR A 568 47.89 -1.19 15.62
N THR A 569 48.40 -1.33 14.40
CA THR A 569 48.78 -0.18 13.56
C THR A 569 47.52 0.59 13.17
N HIS A 570 47.52 1.90 13.42
CA HIS A 570 46.39 2.77 13.10
C HIS A 570 46.00 2.68 11.62
N GLN A 571 44.70 2.69 11.32
CA GLN A 571 44.18 2.58 9.96
C GLN A 571 43.68 3.95 9.48
N GLU A 572 44.32 4.50 8.45
CA GLU A 572 43.86 5.72 7.78
C GLU A 572 43.12 5.39 6.48
N PHE A 573 41.99 6.05 6.25
CA PHE A 573 41.27 5.98 4.98
C PHE A 573 40.29 7.16 4.85
N ASN A 574 39.98 7.52 3.61
CA ASN A 574 38.96 8.52 3.31
C ASN A 574 37.61 7.81 3.13
N ILE A 575 36.53 8.46 3.57
CA ILE A 575 35.15 8.04 3.33
C ILE A 575 34.37 9.22 2.74
N ASN A 576 33.40 8.94 1.89
CA ASN A 576 32.22 9.79 1.80
C ASN A 576 31.22 9.25 2.83
N SER A 577 30.55 10.12 3.58
CA SER A 577 29.56 9.71 4.59
C SER A 577 28.29 9.13 3.97
N GLY A 578 28.01 9.37 2.68
CA GLY A 578 26.80 8.90 1.99
C GLY A 578 25.53 9.61 2.45
N ASP A 579 24.43 9.42 1.71
CA ASP A 579 23.15 10.10 2.00
C ASP A 579 22.52 9.65 3.34
N PHE A 580 22.90 8.47 3.86
CA PHE A 580 22.36 7.87 5.08
C PHE A 580 23.42 7.61 6.16
N GLY A 581 24.71 7.75 5.85
CA GLY A 581 25.80 7.19 6.65
C GLY A 581 26.47 6.00 5.94
N ILE A 582 27.45 5.38 6.59
CA ILE A 582 28.07 4.13 6.13
C ILE A 582 28.38 3.17 7.29
N SER A 583 28.50 1.88 6.98
CA SER A 583 29.12 0.88 7.86
C SER A 583 30.43 0.40 7.24
N LYS A 584 31.52 0.38 8.02
CA LYS A 584 32.88 0.07 7.57
C LYS A 584 33.57 -0.94 8.48
N ASP A 585 33.93 -2.09 7.93
CA ASP A 585 34.79 -3.05 8.64
C ASP A 585 36.25 -2.59 8.64
N VAL A 586 36.84 -2.52 9.83
CA VAL A 586 38.22 -2.05 10.08
C VAL A 586 39.11 -3.25 10.33
N LYS A 587 39.89 -3.62 9.31
CA LYS A 587 40.87 -4.71 9.42
C LYS A 587 42.11 -4.22 10.14
N LEU A 588 42.10 -4.34 11.47
CA LEU A 588 43.25 -4.01 12.30
C LEU A 588 44.45 -4.91 11.97
N VAL A 589 45.62 -4.29 11.80
CA VAL A 589 46.89 -4.98 11.54
C VAL A 589 47.67 -5.02 12.85
N SER A 590 47.91 -6.21 13.40
CA SER A 590 48.65 -6.37 14.66
C SER A 590 50.08 -5.86 14.51
N ILE A 591 50.55 -5.03 15.44
CA ILE A 591 51.96 -4.60 15.46
C ILE A 591 52.84 -5.86 15.59
N LYS A 592 53.96 -5.88 14.85
CA LYS A 592 54.93 -6.97 14.83
C LYS A 592 56.29 -6.54 15.36
N ASP A 593 57.00 -7.46 15.99
CA ASP A 593 58.38 -7.24 16.39
C ASP A 593 59.36 -7.35 15.19
N LYS A 594 60.64 -7.05 15.43
CA LYS A 594 61.70 -7.12 14.41
C LYS A 594 61.95 -8.54 13.86
N ASN A 595 61.33 -9.57 14.48
CA ASN A 595 61.38 -10.97 14.04
C ASN A 595 60.10 -11.39 13.27
N GLY A 596 59.13 -10.48 13.09
CA GLY A 596 57.87 -10.73 12.41
C GLY A 596 56.79 -11.41 13.26
N ALA A 597 57.04 -11.61 14.55
CA ALA A 597 56.08 -12.16 15.51
C ALA A 597 55.11 -11.08 15.99
N ASN A 598 53.86 -11.45 16.25
CA ASN A 598 52.85 -10.50 16.75
C ASN A 598 53.28 -10.00 18.14
N LEU A 599 53.38 -8.67 18.27
CA LEU A 599 53.91 -8.01 19.46
C LEU A 599 52.94 -8.09 20.64
N TYR A 600 51.67 -8.46 20.37
CA TYR A 600 50.61 -8.62 21.37
C TYR A 600 49.87 -9.95 21.17
N THR A 601 49.84 -10.76 22.23
CA THR A 601 49.24 -12.12 22.26
C THR A 601 48.71 -12.53 23.64
N LYS A 602 48.70 -11.62 24.63
CA LYS A 602 48.19 -11.82 25.99
C LYS A 602 47.71 -10.47 26.57
N PRO A 603 46.74 -10.46 27.50
CA PRO A 603 46.38 -9.26 28.25
C PRO A 603 47.54 -8.77 29.14
N ILE A 604 47.67 -7.45 29.30
CA ILE A 604 48.68 -6.79 30.14
C ILE A 604 47.97 -5.99 31.24
N ASN A 605 48.51 -6.00 32.45
CA ASN A 605 47.88 -5.34 33.60
C ASN A 605 48.10 -3.82 33.57
N GLN A 606 47.00 -3.05 33.59
CA GLN A 606 47.02 -1.60 33.42
C GLN A 606 47.57 -0.81 34.63
N THR A 607 47.79 -1.44 35.80
CA THR A 607 48.16 -0.74 37.06
C THR A 607 49.61 -0.22 37.15
N LEU A 608 50.38 -0.27 36.06
CA LEU A 608 51.85 -0.13 36.08
C LEU A 608 52.39 1.21 35.58
N TYR A 609 51.55 2.10 35.07
CA TYR A 609 52.00 3.27 34.30
C TYR A 609 52.11 4.55 35.15
N ASN A 610 53.30 5.17 35.15
CA ASN A 610 53.51 6.64 35.16
C ASN A 610 55.00 7.04 35.12
N ALA A 611 55.94 6.17 35.53
CA ALA A 611 57.38 6.45 35.44
C ALA A 611 58.22 5.24 35.01
N THR A 612 58.68 5.24 33.76
CA THR A 612 59.61 4.26 33.17
C THR A 612 61.01 4.85 33.03
N SER A 613 62.04 4.18 33.57
CA SER A 613 63.46 4.55 33.35
C SER A 613 64.25 3.38 32.77
N TYR A 614 65.01 3.64 31.70
CA TYR A 614 65.80 2.61 31.02
C TYR A 614 67.17 2.42 31.68
N HIS A 615 67.40 1.24 32.27
CA HIS A 615 68.65 0.89 32.93
C HIS A 615 69.60 0.20 31.94
N ALA A 616 70.43 1.01 31.27
CA ALA A 616 71.23 0.60 30.11
C ALA A 616 72.11 -0.65 30.34
N THR A 617 72.73 -0.78 31.53
CA THR A 617 73.63 -1.89 31.89
C THR A 617 72.96 -3.27 31.85
N THR A 618 71.65 -3.33 32.11
CA THR A 618 70.86 -4.57 32.18
C THR A 618 69.84 -4.69 31.04
N ARG A 619 69.81 -3.71 30.11
CA ARG A 619 68.82 -3.61 29.02
C ARG A 619 67.37 -3.77 29.48
N SER A 620 67.06 -3.20 30.65
CA SER A 620 65.77 -3.37 31.33
C SER A 620 65.15 -2.02 31.66
N MET A 621 63.86 -1.81 31.44
CA MET A 621 63.19 -0.70 32.11
C MET A 621 62.87 -1.06 33.55
N ARG A 622 63.05 -0.08 34.44
CA ARG A 622 62.42 -0.05 35.76
C ARG A 622 61.15 0.77 35.67
N ILE A 623 60.11 0.28 36.32
CA ILE A 623 58.79 0.89 36.32
C ILE A 623 58.41 1.09 37.78
N THR A 624 58.15 2.34 38.16
CA THR A 624 57.77 2.68 39.53
C THR A 624 56.25 2.62 39.64
N ILE A 625 55.74 1.64 40.39
CA ILE A 625 54.30 1.45 40.58
C ILE A 625 53.79 2.52 41.53
N GLU A 626 52.89 3.38 41.06
CA GLU A 626 52.44 4.58 41.77
C GLU A 626 51.78 4.28 43.13
N SER A 627 51.08 3.15 43.24
CA SER A 627 50.39 2.73 44.48
C SER A 627 51.29 2.11 45.56
N THR A 628 52.53 1.72 45.24
CA THR A 628 53.45 1.03 46.17
C THR A 628 54.84 1.64 46.24
N SER A 629 55.20 2.54 45.31
CA SER A 629 56.58 2.99 45.05
C SER A 629 57.58 1.87 44.69
N GLU A 630 57.09 0.66 44.41
CA GLU A 630 57.93 -0.49 44.08
C GLU A 630 58.49 -0.37 42.65
N GLN A 631 59.80 -0.60 42.48
CA GLN A 631 60.44 -0.62 41.17
C GLN A 631 60.49 -2.04 40.59
N GLN A 632 59.50 -2.40 39.78
CA GLN A 632 59.54 -3.66 39.03
C GLN A 632 60.44 -3.50 37.80
N THR A 633 61.30 -4.49 37.56
CA THR A 633 62.32 -4.48 36.50
C THR A 633 61.96 -5.53 35.45
N TYR A 634 61.79 -5.11 34.20
CA TYR A 634 61.37 -5.97 33.09
C TYR A 634 62.50 -6.14 32.06
N ASP A 635 62.58 -7.28 31.38
CA ASP A 635 63.52 -7.48 30.26
C ASP A 635 63.25 -6.50 29.10
N PHE A 636 64.18 -6.39 28.14
CA PHE A 636 64.06 -5.43 27.03
C PHE A 636 62.77 -5.60 26.21
N ASN A 637 62.35 -6.82 25.92
CA ASN A 637 61.21 -7.09 25.05
C ASN A 637 59.88 -6.85 25.78
N THR A 638 59.81 -7.23 27.05
CA THR A 638 58.68 -6.92 27.93
C THR A 638 58.60 -5.42 28.21
N SER A 639 59.74 -4.74 28.36
CA SER A 639 59.83 -3.28 28.48
C SER A 639 59.35 -2.56 27.22
N PHE A 640 59.81 -2.99 26.04
CA PHE A 640 59.47 -2.36 24.76
C PHE A 640 57.96 -2.39 24.49
N ARG A 641 57.30 -3.50 24.80
CA ARG A 641 55.84 -3.64 24.78
C ARG A 641 55.17 -2.57 25.65
N VAL A 642 55.59 -2.46 26.90
CA VAL A 642 55.04 -1.50 27.89
C VAL A 642 55.30 -0.04 27.49
N LEU A 643 56.45 0.27 26.88
CA LEU A 643 56.70 1.61 26.31
C LEU A 643 55.77 1.90 25.12
N GLN A 644 55.58 0.94 24.21
CA GLN A 644 54.63 1.07 23.11
C GLN A 644 53.18 1.20 23.60
N ASP A 645 52.77 0.46 24.64
CA ASP A 645 51.43 0.58 25.25
C ASP A 645 51.19 1.99 25.79
N THR A 646 52.21 2.62 26.37
CA THR A 646 52.14 4.01 26.86
C THR A 646 51.93 4.99 25.69
N THR A 647 52.66 4.81 24.58
CA THR A 647 52.59 5.73 23.42
C THR A 647 51.41 5.46 22.47
N HIS A 648 50.85 4.25 22.50
CA HIS A 648 49.68 3.86 21.70
C HIS A 648 48.35 3.95 22.46
N ASN A 649 48.37 4.36 23.74
CA ASN A 649 47.15 4.61 24.52
C ASN A 649 46.36 5.78 23.92
N ALA A 650 45.21 5.48 23.30
CA ALA A 650 44.32 6.45 22.67
C ALA A 650 43.86 7.59 23.60
N THR A 651 43.88 7.39 24.93
CA THR A 651 43.62 8.43 25.93
C THR A 651 44.72 9.50 25.93
N LEU A 652 45.99 9.06 25.87
CA LEU A 652 47.18 9.91 25.98
C LEU A 652 47.55 10.59 24.66
N ILE A 653 47.33 9.93 23.51
CA ILE A 653 47.58 10.52 22.17
C ILE A 653 46.81 11.84 21.98
N GLY A 654 45.63 11.98 22.60
CA GLY A 654 44.82 13.21 22.53
C GLY A 654 45.40 14.40 23.31
N THR A 655 46.36 14.17 24.22
CA THR A 655 47.08 15.21 24.97
C THR A 655 48.52 15.41 24.48
N PHE A 656 49.15 14.40 23.88
CA PHE A 656 50.53 14.47 23.37
C PHE A 656 50.64 15.03 21.94
N ALA A 657 49.93 16.13 21.64
CA ALA A 657 50.24 16.94 20.47
C ALA A 657 51.66 17.58 20.59
N ASP A 658 52.09 17.86 21.82
CA ASP A 658 53.40 18.42 22.16
C ASP A 658 54.25 17.42 22.97
N ALA A 659 55.23 16.81 22.30
CA ALA A 659 56.40 16.08 22.82
C ALA A 659 56.22 14.92 23.83
N ILE A 660 56.75 13.75 23.46
CA ILE A 660 57.03 12.64 24.38
C ILE A 660 58.40 12.86 25.04
N TYR A 661 58.43 12.92 26.38
CA TYR A 661 59.65 13.09 27.16
C TYR A 661 60.23 11.74 27.59
N VAL A 662 61.42 11.38 27.10
CA VAL A 662 62.14 10.18 27.53
C VAL A 662 63.37 10.58 28.33
N ASN A 663 63.29 10.46 29.65
CA ASN A 663 64.44 10.63 30.54
C ASN A 663 65.33 9.39 30.49
N VAL A 664 66.47 9.50 29.79
CA VAL A 664 67.49 8.44 29.73
C VAL A 664 68.62 8.80 30.69
N ASP A 665 68.78 8.02 31.76
CA ASP A 665 69.80 8.26 32.78
C ASP A 665 71.09 7.48 32.45
N VAL A 666 72.00 8.12 31.72
CA VAL A 666 73.15 7.47 31.06
C VAL A 666 74.46 7.76 31.79
N ASN A 667 75.06 6.73 32.41
CA ASN A 667 76.34 6.82 33.12
C ASN A 667 77.51 6.08 32.42
N VAL A 668 77.31 5.50 31.23
CA VAL A 668 78.38 4.84 30.44
C VAL A 668 78.11 4.99 28.94
N ASN A 669 79.15 5.05 28.11
CA ASN A 669 79.02 4.98 26.65
C ASN A 669 78.41 3.63 26.22
N VAL A 670 77.27 3.67 25.52
CA VAL A 670 76.61 2.50 24.91
C VAL A 670 75.94 2.97 23.62
N ASP A 671 76.14 2.26 22.51
CA ASP A 671 75.36 2.49 21.29
C ASP A 671 73.94 1.93 21.48
N VAL A 672 72.92 2.79 21.31
CA VAL A 672 71.52 2.45 21.58
C VAL A 672 70.75 2.35 20.26
N ASN A 673 70.78 1.16 19.66
CA ASN A 673 70.06 0.86 18.42
C ASN A 673 68.75 0.11 18.69
N GLY A 674 67.69 0.44 17.95
CA GLY A 674 66.43 -0.32 17.95
C GLY A 674 65.23 0.34 18.64
N PHE A 675 65.27 1.65 18.90
CA PHE A 675 64.05 2.39 19.25
C PHE A 675 63.29 2.76 17.97
N ILE A 676 62.04 2.30 17.88
CA ILE A 676 61.11 2.69 16.82
C ILE A 676 60.28 3.89 17.29
N VAL A 677 60.30 4.99 16.54
CA VAL A 677 59.51 6.20 16.87
C VAL A 677 58.28 6.28 15.94
N PRO A 678 57.05 6.34 16.49
CA PRO A 678 55.86 6.42 15.65
C PRO A 678 55.76 7.71 14.83
N LEU A 679 55.19 7.60 13.64
CA LEU A 679 55.04 8.72 12.70
C LEU A 679 54.15 9.83 13.30
N GLY A 680 54.70 11.04 13.38
CA GLY A 680 54.02 12.24 13.89
C GLY A 680 54.38 12.65 15.32
N ASN A 681 55.09 11.81 16.09
CA ASN A 681 55.48 12.15 17.47
C ASN A 681 56.83 12.89 17.55
N PHE A 682 56.88 13.95 18.35
CA PHE A 682 58.14 14.61 18.73
C PHE A 682 58.80 13.87 19.91
N LEU A 683 60.09 13.56 19.79
CA LEU A 683 60.88 12.94 20.86
C LEU A 683 61.76 13.99 21.55
N SER A 684 61.55 14.18 22.87
CA SER A 684 62.38 15.04 23.71
C SER A 684 63.32 14.21 24.59
N ILE A 685 64.62 14.32 24.34
CA ILE A 685 65.68 13.70 25.16
C ILE A 685 66.22 14.76 26.12
N THR A 686 65.88 14.66 27.39
CA THR A 686 66.36 15.59 28.43
C THR A 686 67.48 14.96 29.25
N LYS A 687 68.60 15.67 29.47
CA LYS A 687 69.71 15.19 30.30
C LYS A 687 69.51 15.58 31.76
N SER A 688 69.47 14.59 32.64
CA SER A 688 69.20 14.72 34.08
C SER A 688 70.34 15.30 34.93
N SER A 689 71.60 15.22 34.47
CA SER A 689 72.78 15.34 35.36
C SER A 689 73.91 16.23 34.82
N ALA A 690 74.67 16.84 35.74
CA ALA A 690 75.71 17.82 35.43
C ALA A 690 77.11 17.23 35.09
N THR A 691 77.28 15.91 35.15
CA THR A 691 78.58 15.24 34.90
C THR A 691 79.02 15.30 33.43
N PRO A 692 80.34 15.44 33.15
CA PRO A 692 80.84 15.64 31.79
C PRO A 692 81.06 14.32 31.02
N LYS A 693 80.86 14.39 29.69
CA LYS A 693 81.13 13.36 28.66
C LYS A 693 80.28 12.07 28.74
N VAL A 694 79.28 12.01 27.87
CA VAL A 694 78.64 10.79 27.38
C VAL A 694 78.59 10.90 25.85
N HIS A 695 79.00 9.86 25.12
CA HIS A 695 78.62 9.72 23.70
C HIS A 695 77.24 9.06 23.66
N LEU A 696 76.29 9.72 22.99
CA LEU A 696 74.98 9.13 22.70
C LEU A 696 74.82 9.02 21.18
N GLY A 697 75.29 7.91 20.62
CA GLY A 697 74.87 7.45 19.31
C GLY A 697 73.51 6.79 19.45
N VAL A 698 72.47 7.41 18.93
CA VAL A 698 71.12 6.83 18.90
C VAL A 698 70.60 6.85 17.48
N LEU A 699 70.39 5.65 16.94
CA LEU A 699 69.75 5.43 15.65
C LEU A 699 68.27 5.16 15.91
N PHE A 700 67.42 6.13 15.60
CA PHE A 700 65.97 5.96 15.63
C PHE A 700 65.52 5.42 14.27
N GLU A 701 64.86 4.27 14.25
CA GLU A 701 64.14 3.80 13.06
C GLU A 701 62.71 4.36 13.16
N ARG A 702 62.19 5.00 12.11
CA ARG A 702 60.76 5.32 12.01
C ARG A 702 59.97 4.07 11.59
N GLU A 703 58.66 4.08 11.81
CA GLU A 703 57.76 3.00 11.39
C GLU A 703 57.71 2.80 9.85
N ASP A 704 58.08 3.83 9.07
CA ASP A 704 58.27 3.75 7.61
C ASP A 704 59.62 3.11 7.20
N GLY A 705 60.46 2.73 8.17
CA GLY A 705 61.79 2.18 7.95
C GLY A 705 62.90 3.22 7.70
N THR A 706 62.60 4.52 7.75
CA THR A 706 63.62 5.57 7.62
C THR A 706 64.42 5.73 8.92
N SER A 707 65.75 5.65 8.83
CA SER A 707 66.63 5.83 9.98
C SER A 707 67.00 7.31 10.17
N ILE A 708 66.75 7.84 11.36
CA ILE A 708 67.23 9.15 11.83
C ILE A 708 68.43 8.91 12.75
N GLU A 709 69.63 9.14 12.21
CA GLU A 709 70.88 9.15 12.98
C GLU A 709 71.13 10.57 13.52
N ILE A 710 71.12 10.73 14.85
CA ILE A 710 71.49 12.00 15.48
C ILE A 710 73.01 12.05 15.61
N GLY A 711 73.67 12.74 14.67
CA GLY A 711 75.12 12.93 14.64
C GLY A 711 75.66 13.59 15.92
N ALA A 712 76.84 13.14 16.36
CA ALA A 712 77.36 13.44 17.69
C ALA A 712 77.62 14.93 17.97
N ILE A 713 76.98 15.47 19.02
CA ILE A 713 77.20 16.85 19.49
C ILE A 713 78.57 16.94 20.18
N LYS A 714 79.57 17.48 19.47
CA LYS A 714 80.93 17.65 19.98
C LYS A 714 81.20 19.10 20.35
N LYS A 715 81.24 19.41 21.65
CA LYS A 715 81.67 20.74 22.12
C LYS A 715 83.19 20.86 22.04
N LEU A 716 83.69 21.73 21.17
CA LEU A 716 85.08 22.20 21.17
C LEU A 716 85.17 23.50 21.96
N ASP A 717 85.88 23.42 23.09
CA ASP A 717 86.84 24.42 23.55
C ASP A 717 86.43 25.91 23.49
N GLY A 718 85.32 26.26 24.16
CA GLY A 718 85.13 27.59 24.73
C GLY A 718 83.92 28.39 24.24
N THR A 719 83.75 28.54 22.92
CA THR A 719 82.74 29.45 22.32
C THR A 719 81.97 28.82 21.17
N ASP A 720 80.65 28.97 21.24
CA ASP A 720 79.62 28.64 20.24
C ASP A 720 79.47 27.18 19.75
N LEU A 721 78.32 26.93 19.12
CA LEU A 721 77.79 25.61 18.77
C LEU A 721 77.74 25.46 17.25
N GLU A 722 78.78 24.86 16.66
CA GLU A 722 78.78 24.53 15.24
C GLU A 722 78.26 23.09 15.01
N VAL A 723 77.14 22.96 14.30
CA VAL A 723 76.54 21.65 13.96
C VAL A 723 77.27 21.04 12.76
N GLY A 724 78.35 20.33 13.05
CA GLY A 724 79.21 19.71 12.05
C GLY A 724 78.53 18.59 11.24
N GLY A 725 78.11 18.92 10.01
CA GLY A 725 78.02 17.95 8.92
C GLY A 725 76.71 17.17 8.75
N VAL A 726 75.56 17.84 8.64
CA VAL A 726 74.31 17.21 8.15
C VAL A 726 74.13 17.43 6.65
N LYS A 727 74.06 16.34 5.87
CA LYS A 727 73.54 16.40 4.49
C LYS A 727 72.06 16.75 4.54
N ARG A 728 71.68 17.95 4.06
CA ARG A 728 70.28 18.38 3.97
C ARG A 728 69.51 17.50 2.99
N TYR A 729 68.75 16.55 3.50
CA TYR A 729 67.49 16.15 2.88
C TYR A 729 66.41 17.13 3.37
N HIS A 730 65.65 17.71 2.44
CA HIS A 730 64.43 18.42 2.82
C HIS A 730 63.39 17.38 3.24
N LEU A 731 63.20 17.22 4.55
CA LEU A 731 61.97 16.69 5.11
C LEU A 731 61.21 17.85 5.75
N GLN A 732 59.94 17.93 5.40
CA GLN A 732 59.03 18.99 5.78
C GLN A 732 58.36 18.60 7.11
N ASP A 733 59.09 18.74 8.22
CA ASP A 733 58.56 18.90 9.59
C ASP A 733 59.69 19.31 10.54
N GLY A 734 59.39 20.12 11.55
CA GLY A 734 60.39 20.88 12.32
C GLY A 734 61.10 20.10 13.42
N ILE A 735 62.43 20.28 13.54
CA ILE A 735 63.22 19.87 14.71
C ILE A 735 63.68 21.13 15.44
N THR A 736 63.28 21.30 16.70
CA THR A 736 63.68 22.42 17.57
C THR A 736 64.55 21.91 18.71
N VAL A 737 65.80 22.41 18.80
CA VAL A 737 66.73 22.10 19.89
C VAL A 737 66.86 23.30 20.81
N THR A 738 66.25 23.23 22.00
CA THR A 738 66.21 24.35 22.96
C THR A 738 67.17 24.10 24.13
N ASN A 739 68.28 24.85 24.18
CA ASN A 739 69.15 24.88 25.37
C ASN A 739 68.55 25.79 26.45
N LEU A 740 68.29 25.24 27.64
CA LEU A 740 67.81 25.99 28.81
C LEU A 740 68.85 26.02 29.92
N THR A 741 69.58 27.13 30.06
CA THR A 741 70.43 27.42 31.23
C THR A 741 70.40 28.90 31.63
N GLN A 742 69.63 29.17 32.68
CA GLN A 742 69.77 30.24 33.69
C GLN A 742 69.82 31.74 33.28
N THR A 743 68.70 32.41 33.59
CA THR A 743 68.59 33.66 34.39
C THR A 743 69.64 34.76 34.27
N ASN A 744 69.17 35.95 33.86
CA ASN A 744 69.48 37.20 34.55
C ASN A 744 68.27 38.15 34.52
N THR A 745 68.12 38.99 35.55
CA THR A 745 66.92 39.82 35.76
C THR A 745 67.19 41.29 35.41
N VAL A 746 66.35 41.89 34.56
CA VAL A 746 66.26 43.35 34.38
C VAL A 746 64.77 43.75 34.35
N THR A 747 64.45 44.90 34.95
CA THR A 747 63.09 45.27 35.35
C THR A 747 62.48 46.37 34.48
N ASN A 748 61.14 46.41 34.45
CA ASN A 748 60.25 47.53 34.11
C ASN A 748 59.90 47.88 32.64
N VAL A 749 58.58 47.73 32.37
CA VAL A 749 57.64 48.76 31.85
C VAL A 749 57.90 49.38 30.47
N LEU A 750 57.06 49.03 29.49
CA LEU A 750 56.10 49.99 28.89
C LEU A 750 54.99 49.30 28.06
N THR A 751 53.96 50.07 27.71
CA THR A 751 52.70 49.61 27.09
C THR A 751 52.53 50.02 25.62
N ARG A 752 51.94 49.13 24.82
CA ARG A 752 50.92 49.42 23.78
C ARG A 752 51.31 50.25 22.53
N GLY A 753 51.94 49.56 21.56
CA GLY A 753 51.59 49.61 20.12
C GLY A 753 52.00 50.85 19.27
N VAL A 754 51.56 50.84 18.00
CA VAL A 754 51.62 51.94 16.99
C VAL A 754 53.04 52.27 16.47
N PHE A 755 53.36 52.52 15.18
CA PHE A 755 52.71 52.41 13.84
C PHE A 755 53.87 52.12 12.82
N ASP A 756 53.66 51.49 11.65
CA ASP A 756 53.34 52.11 10.33
C ASP A 756 54.44 53.07 9.79
N SER A 757 54.75 53.21 8.49
CA SER A 757 53.78 53.52 7.41
C SER A 757 54.43 53.68 6.02
N VAL A 758 53.57 54.06 5.04
CA VAL A 758 53.85 54.93 3.87
C VAL A 758 54.43 54.26 2.60
N VAL A 759 53.84 54.38 1.39
CA VAL A 759 52.56 54.95 0.88
C VAL A 759 52.37 54.43 -0.58
N ASN A 760 51.28 54.45 -1.37
CA ASN A 760 49.97 55.15 -1.49
C ASN A 760 48.99 54.17 -2.25
N SER A 761 47.81 54.43 -2.84
CA SER A 761 46.83 55.55 -3.02
C SER A 761 45.53 54.94 -3.62
N ILE A 762 44.35 55.58 -3.74
CA ILE A 762 43.56 56.58 -2.98
C ILE A 762 42.07 56.35 -3.40
N PRO A 763 41.05 56.41 -2.51
CA PRO A 763 39.69 55.94 -2.82
C PRO A 763 38.59 57.03 -2.97
N ALA A 764 37.39 56.62 -3.40
CA ALA A 764 36.09 57.32 -3.35
C ALA A 764 34.98 56.27 -3.11
N LYS A 765 34.04 56.40 -2.14
CA LYS A 765 32.85 57.28 -2.01
C LYS A 765 31.71 57.00 -3.02
N VAL A 766 30.40 57.05 -2.70
CA VAL A 766 29.61 56.89 -1.44
C VAL A 766 28.08 56.87 -1.76
N ASN A 767 27.23 56.34 -0.86
CA ASN A 767 25.75 56.50 -0.73
C ASN A 767 24.70 55.82 -1.66
N GLU A 768 23.79 55.08 -0.98
CA GLU A 768 22.30 55.20 -0.96
C GLU A 768 21.31 54.49 -1.93
N ALA A 769 20.09 54.33 -1.36
CA ALA A 769 18.78 53.85 -1.88
C ALA A 769 18.61 52.33 -2.20
N VAL A 770 17.60 51.54 -1.75
CA VAL A 770 16.31 51.64 -0.98
C VAL A 770 15.06 51.30 -1.81
N THR A 771 14.44 50.13 -1.54
CA THR A 771 13.02 49.71 -1.83
C THR A 771 12.54 49.65 -3.31
N ASP A 772 11.47 48.94 -3.73
CA ASP A 772 10.56 48.01 -3.03
C ASP A 772 9.90 46.95 -3.96
N LEU A 773 9.06 46.11 -3.34
CA LEU A 773 7.97 45.25 -3.87
C LEU A 773 7.30 45.63 -5.23
N PRO A 774 6.82 44.62 -5.99
CA PRO A 774 5.75 44.78 -6.97
C PRO A 774 4.43 44.09 -6.56
N THR A 775 3.34 44.85 -6.45
CA THR A 775 1.97 44.30 -6.29
C THR A 775 1.04 44.68 -7.45
N THR A 776 0.62 43.65 -8.20
CA THR A 776 -0.74 43.47 -8.75
C THR A 776 -1.30 44.47 -9.79
N ALA A 777 -1.53 43.93 -11.01
CA ALA A 777 -2.46 44.39 -12.07
C ALA A 777 -2.26 45.79 -12.71
N GLY A 778 -2.48 45.96 -14.03
CA GLY A 778 -2.77 44.97 -15.07
C GLY A 778 -3.47 45.56 -16.32
N VAL A 779 -3.80 44.68 -17.28
CA VAL A 779 -4.77 44.89 -18.38
C VAL A 779 -4.31 45.71 -19.62
N ARG A 780 -4.49 45.09 -20.80
CA ARG A 780 -4.41 45.60 -22.21
C ARG A 780 -3.03 45.97 -22.78
N GLN A 781 -2.82 45.94 -24.10
CA GLN A 781 -3.14 44.95 -25.17
C GLN A 781 -2.64 45.50 -26.53
N ILE A 782 -2.12 44.61 -27.39
CA ILE A 782 -2.13 44.65 -28.87
C ILE A 782 -1.43 45.84 -29.58
N VAL A 783 -0.43 45.48 -30.40
CA VAL A 783 -0.04 46.00 -31.76
C VAL A 783 1.38 45.48 -32.03
N ASN A 784 1.73 44.81 -33.14
CA ASN A 784 0.95 44.26 -34.26
C ASN A 784 1.68 43.07 -34.94
N ASN A 785 0.89 42.15 -35.49
CA ASN A 785 1.05 41.33 -36.73
C ASN A 785 2.41 40.77 -37.22
N ALA A 786 2.30 39.49 -37.65
CA ALA A 786 3.07 38.77 -38.68
C ALA A 786 4.57 38.46 -38.40
N ALA A 787 5.04 37.23 -38.57
CA ALA A 787 4.47 36.06 -39.27
C ALA A 787 4.36 34.81 -38.38
#